data_AF-A0A7C3J2K1-F1
#
_entry.id   AF-A0A7C3J2K1-F1
#
_cell.length_a   1.000
_cell.length_b   1.000
_cell.length_c   1.000
_cell.angle_alpha   90.00
_cell.angle_beta   90.00
_cell.angle_gamma   90.00
#
_symmetry.space_group_name_H-M   'P 1'
#
loop_
_entity.id
_entity.type
_entity.pdbx_description
1 polymer ?
#
loop_
_entity_poly.entity_id
_entity_poly.type
_entity_poly.pdbx_seq_one_letter_code
_entity_poly.pdbx_strand_id
1 'polypeptide(L)'
;MRFLSLSRRGAWAMAAALALAAWAAEGAETCRLAGRVTTAEGEPVAGVTVRFSNGLPAQTTDSSGAFETRAPADGARCTVTPSKRGWQCTPAERTVWLSGEEAEASFRAAPAGREKGKAKDGDSWTNAVELVVDGPTKTGDIWYGSAQNWFYFKVVTAGTYIVESWPGTLTDNYIWLYNSSLKVIAADDDSGEGLMAKITRTLSAGTYYVLVQGYSWSLSGTYTIGVRSPGPSLSQFAINGGALATPTPLVTLNHVVQGTPTQFMASESATFAGAAWTPYVANPPFLLSAGNETKTVYLKVRDANNRESNVLWDSILLNEPIPVELTVNAPPTLGNLWPAGDLDWFYFTAAAADTYTIETWAGSLTDNVMGLYQGDQASLIATDDNSGEGGRMARIVRALAPGTYFIRVLPLKARKTGTYLIRVMTGEPQLTILSPYGDPAATTAAAVGTSEIVFSTKIPATLEVACSFAVNAPGVPDLANKVRVCISPVGGSALQWMAGKKTPSPWTGSAAGQPAGSHAAMGKALFNPKTGRYEAKAIFTGLPADNAAFGPKSVWVQVVDGAAVLGSAQQALEVFYPRLTTNNPGAGPDRGPNWFYFWKTGNVCGTTTGWQYLRGRSYGVYFPGEDHVNVRDAAPTRNSGPETYRNDFGSSVTVTGEGVGPQCCTEVIAHEFQHKWFYDNWDALIAAAEADGENDGDDYDDPDDDGIPNLFEPGFLGIATDPNDPDTFNMGGSYSSYGDEELRCRKAELDPGLTTDAAADWAFPGSNSYPRYGGN
;
A
#
# COMPACT_ATOMS: atom_id res chain seq x y z
N MET A 1 125.44 27.93 37.47
CA MET A 1 126.82 28.45 37.55
C MET A 1 127.44 28.39 36.16
N ARG A 2 128.00 29.54 35.70
CA ARG A 2 129.11 29.75 34.74
C ARG A 2 129.38 28.67 33.68
N PHE A 3 129.16 28.97 32.39
CA PHE A 3 130.09 29.64 31.43
C PHE A 3 131.14 28.71 30.84
N LEU A 4 131.21 28.69 29.49
CA LEU A 4 132.37 28.54 28.56
C LEU A 4 131.81 27.93 27.24
N SER A 5 132.19 28.30 26.02
CA SER A 5 133.09 29.32 25.45
C SER A 5 132.93 29.24 23.91
N LEU A 6 132.77 30.38 23.19
CA LEU A 6 133.73 30.95 22.21
C LEU A 6 134.00 30.10 20.93
N SER A 7 134.15 30.62 19.71
CA SER A 7 134.33 32.00 19.23
C SER A 7 134.21 32.09 17.70
N ARG A 8 133.69 33.23 17.24
CA ARG A 8 134.21 34.11 16.16
C ARG A 8 135.03 33.47 15.03
N ARG A 9 134.45 33.44 13.83
CA ARG A 9 135.02 33.90 12.54
C ARG A 9 134.08 33.48 11.41
N GLY A 10 133.14 34.35 11.02
CA GLY A 10 132.29 34.04 9.86
C GLY A 10 130.96 34.79 9.72
N ALA A 11 130.86 36.07 10.10
CA ALA A 11 129.69 36.88 9.72
C ALA A 11 129.95 38.40 9.70
N TRP A 12 131.22 38.81 9.58
CA TRP A 12 131.59 40.21 9.28
C TRP A 12 131.23 40.62 7.83
N ALA A 13 130.56 39.75 7.06
CA ALA A 13 129.95 40.05 5.76
C ALA A 13 128.45 40.43 5.86
N MET A 14 127.79 40.26 7.01
CA MET A 14 126.36 40.60 7.18
C MET A 14 126.14 42.02 7.69
N ALA A 15 127.12 42.62 8.38
CA ALA A 15 127.02 44.01 8.86
C ALA A 15 127.27 45.06 7.75
N ALA A 16 127.88 44.67 6.62
CA ALA A 16 128.05 45.52 5.45
C ALA A 16 126.88 45.44 4.45
N ALA A 17 126.01 44.42 4.55
CA ALA A 17 124.79 44.30 3.75
C ALA A 17 123.56 44.95 4.42
N LEU A 18 123.58 45.14 5.76
CA LEU A 18 122.50 45.86 6.46
C LEU A 18 122.68 47.39 6.49
N ALA A 19 123.87 47.93 6.19
CA ALA A 19 124.08 49.39 6.09
C ALA A 19 123.83 49.95 4.67
N LEU A 20 123.61 49.09 3.66
CA LEU A 20 123.28 49.50 2.29
C LEU A 20 121.79 49.34 1.92
N ALA A 21 120.96 48.76 2.80
CA ALA A 21 119.50 48.68 2.62
C ALA A 21 118.72 49.65 3.53
N ALA A 22 119.34 50.22 4.56
CA ALA A 22 118.73 51.18 5.48
C ALA A 22 118.85 52.65 5.04
N TRP A 23 119.42 52.92 3.87
CA TRP A 23 119.49 54.27 3.27
C TRP A 23 118.72 54.39 1.94
N ALA A 24 117.81 53.43 1.67
CA ALA A 24 116.91 53.43 0.51
C ALA A 24 115.42 53.25 0.90
N ALA A 25 115.04 53.46 2.16
CA ALA A 25 113.65 53.33 2.63
C ALA A 25 113.14 54.50 3.48
N GLU A 26 113.91 55.58 3.62
CA GLU A 26 113.40 56.89 4.02
C GLU A 26 113.18 57.70 2.74
N GLY A 27 111.95 57.63 2.22
CA GLY A 27 111.53 58.30 0.98
C GLY A 27 110.80 57.42 -0.03
N ALA A 28 110.37 56.19 0.31
CA ALA A 28 109.50 55.43 -0.58
C ALA A 28 108.11 56.09 -0.62
N GLU A 29 107.79 56.78 -1.72
CA GLU A 29 106.44 57.29 -1.95
C GLU A 29 105.41 56.16 -1.74
N THR A 30 104.34 56.43 -1.01
CA THR A 30 103.24 55.47 -0.80
C THR A 30 102.00 55.94 -1.53
N CYS A 31 101.34 55.02 -2.21
CA CYS A 31 100.08 55.24 -2.91
C CYS A 31 98.91 54.85 -1.98
N ARG A 32 97.94 55.74 -1.80
CA ARG A 32 96.68 55.46 -1.09
C ARG A 32 95.75 54.67 -1.99
N LEU A 33 95.38 53.45 -1.58
CA LEU A 33 94.45 52.58 -2.30
C LEU A 33 93.11 52.52 -1.58
N ALA A 34 92.06 53.09 -2.17
CA ALA A 34 90.74 53.18 -1.57
C ALA A 34 89.61 52.86 -2.56
N GLY A 35 88.40 52.64 -2.03
CA GLY A 35 87.22 52.46 -2.87
C GLY A 35 85.96 52.22 -2.04
N ARG A 36 84.81 52.14 -2.71
CA ARG A 36 83.52 51.80 -2.10
C ARG A 36 82.88 50.59 -2.75
N VAL A 37 82.13 49.81 -1.97
CA VAL A 37 81.23 48.77 -2.46
C VAL A 37 79.80 49.21 -2.17
N THR A 38 79.01 49.42 -3.24
CA THR A 38 77.62 49.88 -3.15
C THR A 38 76.66 48.91 -3.86
N THR A 39 75.35 49.03 -3.64
CA THR A 39 74.36 48.31 -4.47
C THR A 39 74.23 48.99 -5.86
N ALA A 40 73.37 48.50 -6.74
CA ALA A 40 73.08 49.17 -8.01
C ALA A 40 72.47 50.58 -7.80
N GLU A 41 71.75 50.76 -6.70
CA GLU A 41 71.04 51.97 -6.28
C GLU A 41 71.93 52.99 -5.57
N GLY A 42 73.18 52.63 -5.25
CA GLY A 42 74.14 53.51 -4.59
C GLY A 42 74.19 53.35 -3.06
N GLU A 43 73.40 52.43 -2.49
CA GLU A 43 73.41 52.15 -1.05
C GLU A 43 74.73 51.48 -0.63
N PRO A 44 75.32 51.85 0.53
CA PRO A 44 76.58 51.29 0.99
C PRO A 44 76.46 49.82 1.41
N VAL A 45 77.40 48.97 0.99
CA VAL A 45 77.44 47.55 1.38
C VAL A 45 78.59 47.31 2.37
N ALA A 46 78.24 47.28 3.66
CA ALA A 46 79.18 46.99 4.75
C ALA A 46 79.58 45.51 4.82
N GLY A 47 80.74 45.21 5.38
CA GLY A 47 81.18 43.83 5.66
C GLY A 47 81.64 43.03 4.44
N VAL A 48 82.01 43.69 3.34
CA VAL A 48 82.62 43.06 2.16
C VAL A 48 84.11 42.92 2.38
N THR A 49 84.65 41.71 2.26
CA THR A 49 86.09 41.46 2.39
C THR A 49 86.79 41.79 1.08
N VAL A 50 87.76 42.70 1.11
CA VAL A 50 88.54 43.17 -0.04
C VAL A 50 89.98 42.66 0.07
N ARG A 51 90.44 41.89 -0.93
CA ARG A 51 91.79 41.29 -0.98
C ARG A 51 92.63 41.96 -2.06
N PHE A 52 93.94 41.96 -1.86
CA PHE A 52 94.92 42.61 -2.73
C PHE A 52 95.98 41.60 -3.21
N SER A 53 96.29 41.58 -4.50
CA SER A 53 97.24 40.62 -5.10
C SER A 53 98.70 40.86 -4.71
N ASN A 54 99.04 42.04 -4.20
CA ASN A 54 100.40 42.43 -3.80
C ASN A 54 100.74 42.05 -2.35
N GLY A 55 99.89 41.28 -1.67
CA GLY A 55 100.14 40.79 -0.32
C GLY A 55 99.75 41.74 0.82
N LEU A 56 99.10 42.87 0.52
CA LEU A 56 98.55 43.75 1.56
C LEU A 56 97.47 43.04 2.41
N PRO A 57 97.32 43.41 3.69
CA PRO A 57 96.26 42.87 4.54
C PRO A 57 94.88 43.13 3.95
N ALA A 58 94.03 42.10 3.96
CA ALA A 58 92.65 42.24 3.50
C ALA A 58 91.90 43.29 4.35
N GLN A 59 91.10 44.12 3.67
CA GLN A 59 90.24 45.10 4.32
C GLN A 59 88.79 44.59 4.38
N THR A 60 87.98 45.19 5.25
CA THR A 60 86.53 44.97 5.28
C THR A 60 85.83 46.32 5.14
N THR A 61 84.82 46.41 4.27
CA THR A 61 84.09 47.66 4.09
C THR A 61 83.35 48.10 5.35
N ASP A 62 83.43 49.37 5.67
CA ASP A 62 82.74 49.98 6.82
C ASP A 62 81.23 50.15 6.57
N SER A 63 80.50 50.76 7.52
CA SER A 63 79.06 51.05 7.39
C SER A 63 78.71 51.96 6.21
N SER A 64 79.68 52.70 5.68
CA SER A 64 79.55 53.51 4.47
C SER A 64 79.98 52.78 3.20
N GLY A 65 80.30 51.48 3.30
CA GLY A 65 80.75 50.65 2.19
C GLY A 65 82.18 50.93 1.75
N ALA A 66 82.96 51.73 2.50
CA ALA A 66 84.30 52.17 2.10
C ALA A 66 85.40 51.23 2.63
N PHE A 67 86.50 51.11 1.88
CA PHE A 67 87.76 50.49 2.32
C PHE A 67 88.96 51.37 1.93
N GLU A 68 90.04 51.32 2.71
CA GLU A 68 91.25 52.10 2.47
C GLU A 68 92.51 51.39 2.99
N THR A 69 93.63 51.47 2.26
CA THR A 69 94.95 51.01 2.69
C THR A 69 96.08 51.81 2.01
N ARG A 70 97.34 51.58 2.40
CA ARG A 70 98.54 52.20 1.79
C ARG A 70 99.45 51.14 1.19
N ALA A 71 99.93 51.38 -0.03
CA ALA A 71 100.85 50.51 -0.76
C ALA A 71 102.12 51.27 -1.18
N PRO A 72 103.26 50.62 -1.42
CA PRO A 72 104.41 51.25 -2.06
C PRO A 72 104.02 51.80 -3.45
N ALA A 73 104.42 53.04 -3.78
CA ALA A 73 104.18 53.66 -5.09
C ALA A 73 105.29 53.27 -6.10
N ASP A 74 105.50 51.98 -6.28
CA ASP A 74 106.58 51.40 -7.10
C ASP A 74 106.20 51.20 -8.58
N GLY A 75 105.00 51.62 -8.98
CA GLY A 75 104.45 51.43 -10.31
C GLY A 75 103.95 50.01 -10.59
N ALA A 76 103.91 49.13 -9.58
CA ALA A 76 103.38 47.78 -9.73
C ALA A 76 101.86 47.76 -9.91
N ARG A 77 101.36 46.66 -10.48
CA ARG A 77 99.92 46.42 -10.60
C ARG A 77 99.40 45.67 -9.37
N CYS A 78 98.26 46.12 -8.84
CA CYS A 78 97.54 45.45 -7.77
C CYS A 78 96.11 45.12 -8.21
N THR A 79 95.74 43.84 -8.15
CA THR A 79 94.35 43.39 -8.34
C THR A 79 93.62 43.42 -7.00
N VAL A 80 92.51 44.13 -6.97
CA VAL A 80 91.59 44.29 -5.85
C VAL A 80 90.38 43.41 -6.07
N THR A 81 90.11 42.48 -5.16
CA THR A 81 89.04 41.48 -5.29
C THR A 81 88.09 41.54 -4.08
N PRO A 82 86.86 42.07 -4.22
CA PRO A 82 85.84 42.03 -3.19
C PRO A 82 85.16 40.66 -3.11
N SER A 83 84.78 40.25 -1.91
CA SER A 83 84.01 39.02 -1.69
C SER A 83 83.11 39.14 -0.46
N LYS A 84 81.87 38.68 -0.60
CA LYS A 84 80.92 38.56 0.51
C LYS A 84 80.04 37.34 0.26
N ARG A 85 79.93 36.45 1.25
CA ARG A 85 79.17 35.19 1.13
C ARG A 85 77.72 35.50 0.74
N GLY A 86 77.23 34.86 -0.32
CA GLY A 86 75.86 35.03 -0.83
C GLY A 86 75.64 36.27 -1.69
N TRP A 87 76.70 37.04 -2.00
CA TRP A 87 76.64 38.24 -2.82
C TRP A 87 77.57 38.10 -4.03
N GLN A 88 77.13 38.62 -5.17
CA GLN A 88 77.91 38.76 -6.40
C GLN A 88 78.41 40.21 -6.49
N CYS A 89 79.73 40.38 -6.63
CA CYS A 89 80.37 41.69 -6.80
C CYS A 89 80.69 41.93 -8.28
N THR A 90 80.43 43.15 -8.76
CA THR A 90 80.58 43.54 -10.17
C THR A 90 81.35 44.87 -10.29
N PRO A 91 82.48 44.90 -11.01
CA PRO A 91 83.19 43.74 -11.56
C PRO A 91 83.70 42.81 -10.44
N ALA A 92 84.03 41.56 -10.77
CA ALA A 92 84.51 40.59 -9.76
C ALA A 92 85.87 40.98 -9.16
N GLU A 93 86.66 41.76 -9.90
CA GLU A 93 87.94 42.33 -9.48
C GLU A 93 88.27 43.56 -10.34
N ARG A 94 89.19 44.40 -9.86
CA ARG A 94 89.78 45.51 -10.62
C ARG A 94 91.29 45.53 -10.43
N THR A 95 92.04 45.74 -11.50
CA THR A 95 93.49 45.96 -11.43
C THR A 95 93.78 47.46 -11.51
N VAL A 96 94.54 47.97 -10.53
CA VAL A 96 94.99 49.37 -10.45
C VAL A 96 96.51 49.44 -10.49
N TRP A 97 97.04 50.59 -10.91
CA TRP A 97 98.47 50.89 -10.89
C TRP A 97 98.82 51.65 -9.62
N LEU A 98 99.86 51.21 -8.91
CA LEU A 98 100.35 51.85 -7.69
C LEU A 98 101.42 52.88 -8.05
N SER A 99 101.03 53.92 -8.78
CA SER A 99 101.89 55.04 -9.18
C SER A 99 101.28 56.37 -8.76
N GLY A 100 102.06 57.27 -8.17
CA GLY A 100 101.57 58.54 -7.63
C GLY A 100 100.87 58.41 -6.26
N GLU A 101 100.14 59.44 -5.85
CA GLU A 101 99.61 59.56 -4.49
C GLU A 101 98.35 58.72 -4.21
N GLU A 102 97.49 58.44 -5.22
CA GLU A 102 96.21 57.74 -5.02
C GLU A 102 95.86 56.76 -6.16
N ALA A 103 95.20 55.65 -5.80
CA ALA A 103 94.59 54.66 -6.68
C ALA A 103 93.20 54.25 -6.16
N GLU A 104 92.21 54.11 -7.05
CA GLU A 104 90.82 53.81 -6.67
C GLU A 104 90.29 52.50 -7.26
N ALA A 105 89.61 51.68 -6.44
CA ALA A 105 88.92 50.47 -6.89
C ALA A 105 87.54 50.32 -6.23
N SER A 106 86.48 50.81 -6.89
CA SER A 106 85.10 50.73 -6.40
C SER A 106 84.27 49.64 -7.12
N PHE A 107 83.31 49.03 -6.41
CA PHE A 107 82.54 47.87 -6.88
C PHE A 107 81.03 48.03 -6.60
N ARG A 108 80.21 47.29 -7.34
CA ARG A 108 78.82 47.06 -6.97
C ARG A 108 78.65 45.66 -6.37
N ALA A 109 77.72 45.45 -5.45
CA ALA A 109 77.39 44.13 -4.92
C ALA A 109 75.87 43.94 -4.78
N ALA A 110 75.37 42.76 -5.17
CA ALA A 110 73.99 42.34 -4.97
C ALA A 110 73.94 40.89 -4.45
N PRO A 111 72.90 40.44 -3.73
CA PRO A 111 72.73 39.04 -3.41
C PRO A 111 72.74 38.19 -4.69
N ALA A 112 73.46 37.07 -4.69
CA ALA A 112 73.60 36.23 -5.87
C ALA A 112 72.21 35.77 -6.37
N GLY A 113 71.91 36.04 -7.65
CA GLY A 113 70.65 35.65 -8.32
C GLY A 113 69.48 36.62 -8.16
N ARG A 114 69.68 37.84 -7.66
CA ARG A 114 68.59 38.78 -7.38
C ARG A 114 68.91 40.19 -7.89
N GLU A 115 68.54 40.48 -9.15
CA GLU A 115 68.65 41.81 -9.82
C GLU A 115 67.25 42.35 -10.18
N LYS A 116 67.01 43.64 -9.93
CA LYS A 116 65.76 44.33 -10.33
C LYS A 116 65.61 44.29 -11.86
N GLY A 117 64.57 43.60 -12.36
CA GLY A 117 64.25 43.49 -13.79
C GLY A 117 64.38 42.09 -14.41
N LYS A 118 64.82 41.07 -13.66
CA LYS A 118 64.66 39.66 -14.05
C LYS A 118 63.47 39.05 -13.30
N ALA A 119 62.43 38.65 -14.03
CA ALA A 119 61.21 38.11 -13.47
C ALA A 119 61.46 36.78 -12.73
N LYS A 120 61.08 36.74 -11.45
CA LYS A 120 60.86 35.52 -10.66
C LYS A 120 59.45 34.98 -10.92
N ASP A 121 59.24 33.70 -10.61
CA ASP A 121 57.89 33.14 -10.49
C ASP A 121 57.06 33.98 -9.52
N GLY A 122 55.89 34.40 -9.97
CA GLY A 122 54.98 35.27 -9.24
C GLY A 122 55.18 36.77 -9.47
N ASP A 123 56.14 37.23 -10.27
CA ASP A 123 56.31 38.70 -10.46
C ASP A 123 55.28 39.32 -11.42
N SER A 124 54.50 38.50 -12.14
CA SER A 124 53.43 38.94 -13.03
C SER A 124 52.34 37.88 -13.18
N TRP A 125 51.14 38.27 -13.63
CA TRP A 125 50.01 37.36 -13.81
C TRP A 125 50.28 36.24 -14.83
N THR A 126 51.17 36.46 -15.81
CA THR A 126 51.53 35.46 -16.83
C THR A 126 52.45 34.37 -16.28
N ASN A 127 53.12 34.61 -15.15
CA ASN A 127 53.96 33.64 -14.45
C ASN A 127 53.51 33.48 -12.98
N ALA A 128 52.19 33.51 -12.75
CA ALA A 128 51.62 33.40 -11.41
C ALA A 128 51.86 32.01 -10.81
N VAL A 129 52.07 31.94 -9.49
CA VAL A 129 52.32 30.68 -8.77
C VAL A 129 51.00 30.00 -8.36
N GLU A 130 50.87 28.69 -8.55
CA GLU A 130 49.65 27.97 -8.15
C GLU A 130 49.51 27.86 -6.62
N LEU A 131 48.34 28.28 -6.12
CA LEU A 131 47.81 27.90 -4.83
C LEU A 131 46.89 26.70 -5.04
N VAL A 132 47.33 25.54 -4.56
CA VAL A 132 46.48 24.35 -4.51
C VAL A 132 45.42 24.62 -3.44
N VAL A 133 44.14 24.54 -3.81
CA VAL A 133 43.02 24.69 -2.88
C VAL A 133 43.14 23.65 -1.76
N ASP A 134 43.06 24.11 -0.52
CA ASP A 134 43.34 23.36 0.71
C ASP A 134 44.71 22.66 0.75
N GLY A 135 45.64 23.08 -0.10
CA GLY A 135 47.03 22.66 -0.05
C GLY A 135 47.83 23.39 1.04
N PRO A 136 49.12 23.03 1.19
CA PRO A 136 50.03 23.79 2.04
C PRO A 136 50.13 25.24 1.57
N THR A 137 50.26 26.17 2.53
CA THR A 137 50.46 27.58 2.23
C THR A 137 51.75 27.80 1.45
N LYS A 138 51.77 28.85 0.63
CA LYS A 138 52.96 29.28 -0.12
C LYS A 138 53.58 30.49 0.54
N THR A 139 54.91 30.53 0.59
CA THR A 139 55.65 31.70 1.06
C THR A 139 55.79 32.73 -0.07
N GLY A 140 55.35 33.96 0.20
CA GLY A 140 55.63 35.13 -0.64
C GLY A 140 56.75 35.99 -0.06
N ASP A 141 57.34 36.83 -0.91
CA ASP A 141 58.48 37.71 -0.59
C ASP A 141 58.28 39.03 -1.34
N ILE A 142 57.70 40.04 -0.66
CA ILE A 142 57.63 41.41 -1.16
C ILE A 142 59.02 41.99 -1.00
N TRP A 143 59.83 41.84 -2.03
CA TRP A 143 61.25 42.15 -1.98
C TRP A 143 61.55 43.59 -1.58
N TYR A 144 60.94 44.55 -2.29
CA TYR A 144 61.09 45.99 -2.10
C TYR A 144 59.69 46.58 -2.06
N GLY A 145 59.52 47.69 -1.34
CA GLY A 145 58.24 48.39 -1.32
C GLY A 145 57.81 48.75 -2.74
N SER A 146 56.58 48.39 -3.12
CA SER A 146 55.98 48.32 -4.49
C SER A 146 56.01 46.97 -5.21
N ALA A 147 56.79 45.98 -4.77
CA ALA A 147 56.84 44.68 -5.43
C ALA A 147 55.48 43.95 -5.38
N GLN A 148 55.21 43.15 -6.41
CA GLN A 148 53.97 42.38 -6.58
C GLN A 148 54.27 40.89 -6.56
N ASN A 149 53.40 40.12 -5.91
CA ASN A 149 53.42 38.67 -5.99
C ASN A 149 52.06 38.18 -6.49
N TRP A 150 52.05 37.49 -7.62
CA TRP A 150 50.91 36.95 -8.34
C TRP A 150 50.81 35.44 -8.13
N PHE A 151 49.61 35.01 -7.78
CA PHE A 151 49.23 33.61 -7.61
C PHE A 151 47.99 33.29 -8.45
N TYR A 152 47.70 32.02 -8.65
CA TYR A 152 46.43 31.57 -9.21
C TYR A 152 45.92 30.32 -8.50
N PHE A 153 44.62 30.07 -8.57
CA PHE A 153 44.03 28.80 -8.13
C PHE A 153 42.85 28.42 -9.02
N LYS A 154 42.51 27.13 -9.00
CA LYS A 154 41.40 26.57 -9.77
C LYS A 154 40.25 26.20 -8.84
N VAL A 155 39.07 26.73 -9.12
CA VAL A 155 37.81 26.33 -8.50
C VAL A 155 37.20 25.25 -9.37
N VAL A 156 37.09 24.03 -8.83
CA VAL A 156 36.45 22.89 -9.51
C VAL A 156 34.95 22.88 -9.24
N THR A 157 34.57 23.09 -7.97
CA THR A 157 33.16 23.13 -7.53
C THR A 157 32.80 24.54 -7.09
N ALA A 158 31.70 25.08 -7.60
CA ALA A 158 31.21 26.39 -7.17
C ALA A 158 30.92 26.39 -5.66
N GLY A 159 31.27 27.48 -4.97
CA GLY A 159 31.12 27.57 -3.52
C GLY A 159 31.82 28.80 -2.93
N THR A 160 31.80 28.92 -1.61
CA THR A 160 32.45 30.03 -0.89
C THR A 160 33.88 29.69 -0.53
N TYR A 161 34.84 30.33 -1.20
CA TYR A 161 36.28 30.14 -0.99
C TYR A 161 36.84 31.26 -0.11
N ILE A 162 37.88 30.92 0.64
CA ILE A 162 38.63 31.88 1.48
C ILE A 162 40.06 31.95 0.95
N VAL A 163 40.48 33.13 0.50
CA VAL A 163 41.88 33.44 0.18
C VAL A 163 42.42 34.23 1.38
N GLU A 164 43.43 33.73 2.06
CA GLU A 164 43.93 34.32 3.31
C GLU A 164 45.45 34.34 3.31
N SER A 165 46.01 35.39 3.88
CA SER A 165 47.44 35.51 4.13
C SER A 165 47.76 35.66 5.61
N TRP A 166 48.95 35.23 6.00
CA TRP A 166 49.45 35.22 7.36
C TRP A 166 50.82 35.91 7.45
N PRO A 167 51.11 36.61 8.56
CA PRO A 167 52.27 37.46 8.67
C PRO A 167 53.57 36.64 8.69
N GLY A 168 54.62 37.22 8.09
CA GLY A 168 56.01 36.77 8.21
C GLY A 168 56.86 37.90 8.76
N THR A 169 57.84 38.39 7.99
CA THR A 169 58.46 39.70 8.30
C THR A 169 57.65 40.88 7.73
N LEU A 170 56.74 40.62 6.79
CA LEU A 170 55.68 41.55 6.39
C LEU A 170 54.45 41.32 7.27
N THR A 171 53.96 42.37 7.92
CA THR A 171 52.85 42.30 8.89
C THR A 171 51.58 43.02 8.42
N ASP A 172 51.61 43.60 7.22
CA ASP A 172 50.52 44.39 6.66
C ASP A 172 50.56 44.31 5.11
N ASN A 173 49.53 43.73 4.50
CA ASN A 173 49.48 43.46 3.07
C ASN A 173 48.09 43.69 2.48
N TYR A 174 48.04 43.88 1.17
CA TYR A 174 46.81 44.04 0.41
C TYR A 174 46.68 42.90 -0.59
N ILE A 175 45.50 42.26 -0.65
CA ILE A 175 45.16 41.23 -1.65
C ILE A 175 44.09 41.73 -2.61
N TRP A 176 44.27 41.48 -3.91
CA TRP A 176 43.22 41.57 -4.93
C TRP A 176 42.94 40.20 -5.54
N LEU A 177 41.66 39.84 -5.64
CA LEU A 177 41.20 38.65 -6.33
C LEU A 177 40.64 39.02 -7.71
N TYR A 178 41.11 38.35 -8.73
CA TYR A 178 40.73 38.55 -10.13
C TYR A 178 40.06 37.29 -10.70
N ASN A 179 39.11 37.50 -11.61
CA ASN A 179 38.57 36.41 -12.44
C ASN A 179 39.53 36.04 -13.59
N SER A 180 39.14 35.07 -14.42
CA SER A 180 39.93 34.60 -15.56
C SER A 180 40.20 35.65 -16.64
N SER A 181 39.42 36.74 -16.69
CA SER A 181 39.62 37.87 -17.60
C SER A 181 40.49 38.98 -16.98
N LEU A 182 41.13 38.71 -15.84
CA LEU A 182 41.91 39.69 -15.06
C LEU A 182 41.10 40.92 -14.64
N LYS A 183 39.79 40.75 -14.41
CA LYS A 183 38.96 41.76 -13.76
C LYS A 183 38.96 41.51 -12.25
N VAL A 184 39.25 42.55 -11.45
CA VAL A 184 39.13 42.50 -10.00
C VAL A 184 37.67 42.19 -9.62
N ILE A 185 37.48 41.20 -8.76
CA ILE A 185 36.17 40.78 -8.24
C ILE A 185 36.05 40.91 -6.72
N ALA A 186 37.17 41.05 -6.00
CA ALA A 186 37.25 41.37 -4.59
C ALA A 186 38.65 41.90 -4.24
N ALA A 187 38.75 42.65 -3.14
CA ALA A 187 40.00 43.19 -2.62
C ALA A 187 39.87 43.37 -1.10
N ASP A 188 40.95 43.21 -0.35
CA ASP A 188 40.98 43.33 1.11
C ASP A 188 42.41 43.56 1.62
N ASP A 189 42.56 44.27 2.75
CA ASP A 189 43.84 44.57 3.42
C ASP A 189 43.92 44.20 4.91
N ASP A 190 42.81 44.08 5.66
CA ASP A 190 42.87 43.93 7.12
C ASP A 190 41.89 42.91 7.74
N SER A 191 41.17 42.11 6.93
CA SER A 191 40.17 41.16 7.45
C SER A 191 40.75 39.82 7.95
N GLY A 192 42.07 39.64 7.93
CA GLY A 192 42.82 38.44 8.32
C GLY A 192 43.45 38.49 9.70
N GLU A 193 44.57 37.78 9.90
CA GLU A 193 45.31 37.80 11.17
C GLU A 193 46.08 39.11 11.33
N GLY A 194 45.77 39.89 12.36
CA GLY A 194 46.42 41.19 12.57
C GLY A 194 45.95 42.21 11.53
N LEU A 195 46.88 42.73 10.73
CA LEU A 195 46.61 43.63 9.60
C LEU A 195 46.83 42.93 8.25
N MET A 196 46.67 41.60 8.22
CA MET A 196 46.82 40.84 6.98
C MET A 196 45.48 40.72 6.26
N ALA A 197 45.53 40.63 4.93
CA ALA A 197 44.35 40.50 4.09
C ALA A 197 43.72 39.09 4.08
N LYS A 198 42.38 39.07 4.00
CA LYS A 198 41.53 37.87 3.86
C LYS A 198 40.29 38.16 3.02
N ILE A 199 40.15 37.46 1.89
CA ILE A 199 38.97 37.53 1.03
C ILE A 199 38.10 36.27 1.21
N THR A 200 36.81 36.45 1.51
CA THR A 200 35.80 35.38 1.46
C THR A 200 34.84 35.65 0.31
N ARG A 201 34.72 34.71 -0.65
CA ARG A 201 33.93 34.95 -1.87
C ARG A 201 33.27 33.68 -2.42
N THR A 202 32.00 33.79 -2.83
CA THR A 202 31.33 32.76 -3.64
C THR A 202 31.85 32.81 -5.07
N LEU A 203 32.45 31.71 -5.52
CA LEU A 203 33.08 31.57 -6.83
C LEU A 203 32.41 30.44 -7.62
N SER A 204 32.31 30.63 -8.93
CA SER A 204 31.91 29.57 -9.86
C SER A 204 33.13 28.74 -10.26
N ALA A 205 32.92 27.59 -10.91
CA ALA A 205 34.03 26.82 -11.48
C ALA A 205 34.83 27.68 -12.47
N GLY A 206 36.15 27.70 -12.33
CA GLY A 206 37.03 28.57 -13.12
C GLY A 206 38.41 28.77 -12.52
N THR A 207 39.26 29.52 -13.24
CA THR A 207 40.58 29.93 -12.76
C THR A 207 40.53 31.36 -12.25
N TYR A 208 41.14 31.61 -11.10
CA TYR A 208 41.20 32.90 -10.44
C TYR A 208 42.65 33.27 -10.15
N TYR A 209 42.95 34.57 -10.21
CA TYR A 209 44.28 35.11 -9.94
C TYR A 209 44.26 35.97 -8.69
N VAL A 210 45.35 35.95 -7.93
CA VAL A 210 45.50 36.67 -6.67
C VAL A 210 46.75 37.53 -6.77
N LEU A 211 46.60 38.84 -6.57
CA LEU A 211 47.72 39.77 -6.44
C LEU A 211 47.91 40.09 -4.96
N VAL A 212 49.16 40.05 -4.50
CA VAL A 212 49.56 40.47 -3.16
C VAL A 212 50.60 41.58 -3.25
N GLN A 213 50.43 42.62 -2.43
CA GLN A 213 51.40 43.71 -2.25
C GLN A 213 51.52 44.07 -0.77
N GLY A 214 52.61 44.75 -0.38
CA GLY A 214 52.61 45.44 0.92
C GLY A 214 51.60 46.59 0.91
N TYR A 215 50.95 46.86 2.04
CA TYR A 215 49.91 47.90 2.13
C TYR A 215 50.43 49.30 1.72
N SER A 216 51.68 49.61 2.03
CA SER A 216 52.34 50.85 1.58
C SER A 216 53.55 50.61 0.68
N TRP A 217 53.90 51.64 -0.10
CA TRP A 217 55.02 51.62 -1.05
C TRP A 217 56.40 51.44 -0.43
N SER A 218 56.53 51.41 0.90
CA SER A 218 57.79 51.17 1.61
C SER A 218 57.86 49.82 2.33
N LEU A 219 56.75 49.07 2.40
CA LEU A 219 56.72 47.80 3.11
C LEU A 219 57.28 46.67 2.25
N SER A 220 58.20 45.92 2.84
CA SER A 220 58.84 44.74 2.26
C SER A 220 58.99 43.66 3.31
N GLY A 221 58.98 42.40 2.90
CA GLY A 221 59.13 41.27 3.79
C GLY A 221 58.43 40.01 3.28
N THR A 222 58.53 38.94 4.06
CA THR A 222 57.92 37.66 3.74
C THR A 222 56.54 37.52 4.38
N TYR A 223 55.69 36.71 3.76
CA TYR A 223 54.36 36.33 4.26
C TYR A 223 54.03 34.91 3.78
N THR A 224 52.95 34.33 4.27
CA THR A 224 52.39 33.11 3.66
C THR A 224 50.96 33.33 3.19
N ILE A 225 50.54 32.59 2.16
CA ILE A 225 49.20 32.71 1.56
C ILE A 225 48.66 31.33 1.19
N GLY A 226 47.35 31.18 1.27
CA GLY A 226 46.66 29.95 0.91
C GLY A 226 45.21 30.20 0.49
N VAL A 227 44.60 29.17 -0.07
CA VAL A 227 43.19 29.16 -0.47
C VAL A 227 42.51 27.98 0.19
N ARG A 228 41.37 28.20 0.84
CA ARG A 228 40.53 27.17 1.43
C ARG A 228 39.20 27.05 0.71
N SER A 229 38.75 25.82 0.47
CA SER A 229 37.40 25.55 -0.02
C SER A 229 36.36 25.72 1.10
N PRO A 230 35.05 25.79 0.77
CA PRO A 230 34.03 25.55 1.79
C PRO A 230 34.13 24.10 2.29
N GLY A 231 33.91 23.87 3.59
CA GLY A 231 33.76 22.52 4.13
C GLY A 231 32.51 21.83 3.57
N PRO A 232 32.41 20.49 3.67
CA PRO A 232 31.26 19.78 3.14
C PRO A 232 30.00 20.11 3.94
N SER A 233 28.83 20.14 3.29
CA SER A 233 27.54 20.35 3.96
C SER A 233 26.46 19.43 3.37
N LEU A 234 25.53 18.98 4.22
CA LEU A 234 24.39 18.16 3.82
C LEU A 234 23.13 19.02 3.77
N SER A 235 22.39 18.93 2.67
CA SER A 235 21.17 19.71 2.44
C SER A 235 19.89 18.88 2.45
N GLN A 236 20.00 17.58 2.19
CA GLN A 236 18.89 16.64 2.21
C GLN A 236 19.41 15.25 2.60
N PHE A 237 18.59 14.51 3.35
CA PHE A 237 18.83 13.12 3.69
C PHE A 237 17.48 12.39 3.79
N ALA A 238 17.39 11.19 3.23
CA ALA A 238 16.22 10.33 3.29
C ALA A 238 16.62 8.85 3.21
N ILE A 239 16.00 7.99 4.02
CA ILE A 239 16.17 6.54 3.96
C ILE A 239 15.24 5.97 2.88
N ASN A 240 15.77 5.16 1.96
CA ASN A 240 15.02 4.57 0.83
C ASN A 240 14.20 5.62 0.04
N GLY A 241 14.74 6.82 -0.14
CA GLY A 241 14.05 7.91 -0.82
C GLY A 241 12.87 8.51 -0.06
N GLY A 242 12.77 8.29 1.26
CA GLY A 242 11.71 8.79 2.13
C GLY A 242 10.57 7.80 2.34
N ALA A 243 10.85 6.50 2.20
CA ALA A 243 9.88 5.45 2.44
C ALA A 243 9.47 5.42 3.93
N LEU A 244 8.18 5.28 4.22
CA LEU A 244 7.68 5.21 5.60
C LEU A 244 8.05 3.89 6.31
N ALA A 245 8.24 2.81 5.56
CA ALA A 245 8.62 1.50 6.08
C ALA A 245 9.43 0.67 5.08
N THR A 246 10.08 -0.38 5.58
CA THR A 246 10.81 -1.37 4.79
C THR A 246 10.64 -2.77 5.37
N PRO A 247 10.48 -3.81 4.54
CA PRO A 247 10.44 -5.20 5.01
C PRO A 247 11.84 -5.81 5.20
N THR A 248 12.90 -5.06 4.86
CA THR A 248 14.28 -5.52 4.95
C THR A 248 15.15 -4.53 5.73
N PRO A 249 16.09 -5.00 6.57
CA PRO A 249 16.97 -4.14 7.36
C PRO A 249 18.06 -3.45 6.53
N LEU A 250 18.33 -3.92 5.30
CA LEU A 250 19.27 -3.26 4.38
C LEU A 250 18.55 -2.12 3.65
N VAL A 251 18.94 -0.88 3.95
CA VAL A 251 18.35 0.35 3.39
C VAL A 251 19.37 1.17 2.61
N THR A 252 18.91 2.12 1.80
CA THR A 252 19.72 3.07 1.04
C THR A 252 19.67 4.45 1.68
N LEU A 253 20.82 5.10 1.85
CA LEU A 253 20.96 6.41 2.49
C LEU A 253 21.01 7.55 1.44
N ASN A 254 19.85 7.94 0.90
CA ASN A 254 19.77 8.98 -0.12
C ASN A 254 20.11 10.37 0.44
N HIS A 255 21.04 11.09 -0.17
CA HIS A 255 21.45 12.41 0.35
C HIS A 255 21.97 13.37 -0.74
N VAL A 256 21.94 14.67 -0.42
CA VAL A 256 22.51 15.74 -1.26
C VAL A 256 23.59 16.49 -0.49
N VAL A 257 24.81 16.49 -1.02
CA VAL A 257 26.00 17.07 -0.41
C VAL A 257 26.59 18.20 -1.27
N GLN A 258 27.06 19.27 -0.62
CA GLN A 258 27.92 20.29 -1.23
C GLN A 258 29.37 20.12 -0.77
N GLY A 259 30.32 20.61 -1.57
CA GLY A 259 31.75 20.45 -1.31
C GLY A 259 32.32 19.16 -1.93
N THR A 260 33.47 18.71 -1.42
CA THR A 260 34.19 17.53 -1.92
C THR A 260 34.40 16.51 -0.78
N PRO A 261 33.34 15.79 -0.35
CA PRO A 261 33.46 14.81 0.71
C PRO A 261 34.38 13.66 0.27
N THR A 262 35.19 13.17 1.20
CA THR A 262 36.05 11.99 0.99
C THR A 262 35.61 10.81 1.84
N GLN A 263 34.88 11.07 2.93
CA GLN A 263 34.35 10.04 3.81
C GLN A 263 32.94 10.36 4.30
N PHE A 264 32.17 9.33 4.62
CA PHE A 264 30.89 9.44 5.32
C PHE A 264 30.89 8.60 6.59
N MET A 265 29.97 8.92 7.50
CA MET A 265 29.68 8.16 8.70
C MET A 265 28.18 8.15 8.90
N ALA A 266 27.61 6.96 9.09
CA ALA A 266 26.21 6.75 9.39
C ALA A 266 26.07 5.92 10.67
N SER A 267 25.03 6.18 11.47
CA SER A 267 24.78 5.48 12.72
C SER A 267 23.32 5.59 13.15
N GLU A 268 22.80 4.59 13.87
CA GLU A 268 21.52 4.72 14.60
C GLU A 268 21.68 5.47 15.93
N SER A 269 22.91 5.87 16.29
CA SER A 269 23.21 6.72 17.44
C SER A 269 23.44 8.17 17.00
N ALA A 270 22.72 9.12 17.61
CA ALA A 270 22.89 10.55 17.35
C ALA A 270 24.32 11.06 17.66
N THR A 271 25.05 10.37 18.53
CA THR A 271 26.45 10.70 18.87
C THR A 271 27.45 9.95 17.99
N PHE A 272 26.98 9.10 17.07
CA PHE A 272 27.80 8.19 16.27
C PHE A 272 28.67 7.24 17.10
N ALA A 273 28.25 6.92 18.33
CA ALA A 273 28.98 6.00 19.20
C ALA A 273 29.18 4.64 18.50
N GLY A 274 30.44 4.20 18.41
CA GLY A 274 30.81 2.94 17.75
C GLY A 274 30.83 2.97 16.22
N ALA A 275 30.44 4.07 15.57
CA ALA A 275 30.52 4.21 14.12
C ALA A 275 31.93 4.64 13.67
N ALA A 276 32.31 4.28 12.45
CA ALA A 276 33.60 4.60 11.84
C ALA A 276 33.44 5.42 10.56
N TRP A 277 34.44 6.23 10.25
CA TRP A 277 34.51 6.94 8.99
C TRP A 277 34.85 5.97 7.85
N THR A 278 34.01 5.96 6.82
CA THR A 278 34.15 5.10 5.63
C THR A 278 34.34 5.94 4.37
N PRO A 279 35.01 5.43 3.32
CA PRO A 279 35.16 6.16 2.05
C PRO A 279 33.81 6.64 1.50
N TYR A 280 33.75 7.87 1.00
CA TYR A 280 32.52 8.47 0.50
C TYR A 280 31.98 7.70 -0.72
N VAL A 281 30.72 7.29 -0.64
CA VAL A 281 29.95 6.68 -1.73
C VAL A 281 28.61 7.40 -1.80
N ALA A 282 28.13 7.69 -3.02
CA ALA A 282 26.80 8.25 -3.20
C ALA A 282 25.73 7.21 -2.86
N ASN A 283 24.74 7.60 -2.03
CA ASN A 283 23.63 6.76 -1.61
C ASN A 283 24.06 5.37 -1.07
N PRO A 284 24.90 5.30 -0.02
CA PRO A 284 25.45 4.02 0.45
C PRO A 284 24.37 3.14 1.07
N PRO A 285 24.54 1.80 1.02
CA PRO A 285 23.70 0.89 1.79
C PRO A 285 24.02 0.99 3.29
N PHE A 286 23.01 0.79 4.13
CA PHE A 286 23.13 0.76 5.58
C PHE A 286 22.29 -0.39 6.14
N LEU A 287 22.86 -1.17 7.06
CA LEU A 287 22.16 -2.26 7.72
C LEU A 287 21.61 -1.75 9.05
N LEU A 288 20.28 -1.70 9.17
CA LEU A 288 19.58 -1.33 10.40
C LEU A 288 19.76 -2.40 11.48
N SER A 289 19.69 -2.00 12.74
CA SER A 289 19.56 -2.90 13.88
C SER A 289 18.31 -3.78 13.75
N ALA A 290 18.37 -5.01 14.29
CA ALA A 290 17.23 -5.93 14.29
C ALA A 290 16.03 -5.37 15.08
N GLY A 291 14.83 -5.85 14.75
CA GLY A 291 13.59 -5.54 15.47
C GLY A 291 12.62 -4.68 14.68
N ASN A 292 11.34 -5.06 14.70
CA ASN A 292 10.27 -4.39 13.95
C ASN A 292 9.80 -3.12 14.67
N GLU A 293 10.53 -2.04 14.48
CA GLU A 293 10.25 -0.73 15.08
C GLU A 293 10.75 0.41 14.19
N THR A 294 10.41 1.65 14.54
CA THR A 294 10.97 2.82 13.87
C THR A 294 12.46 2.93 14.15
N LYS A 295 13.26 2.86 13.09
CA LYS A 295 14.72 3.05 13.11
C LYS A 295 15.06 4.46 12.64
N THR A 296 15.95 5.13 13.35
CA THR A 296 16.44 6.47 12.98
C THR A 296 17.91 6.37 12.62
N VAL A 297 18.30 6.88 11.45
CA VAL A 297 19.71 6.91 11.03
C VAL A 297 20.17 8.36 10.98
N TYR A 298 21.38 8.63 11.46
CA TYR A 298 22.08 9.91 11.38
C TYR A 298 23.20 9.79 10.36
N LEU A 299 23.41 10.81 9.55
CA LEU A 299 24.44 10.89 8.51
C LEU A 299 25.27 12.16 8.66
N LYS A 300 26.59 12.03 8.54
CA LYS A 300 27.52 13.15 8.33
C LYS A 300 28.63 12.76 7.35
N VAL A 301 29.23 13.76 6.73
CA VAL A 301 30.36 13.59 5.79
C VAL A 301 31.55 14.44 6.22
N ARG A 302 32.74 14.11 5.74
CA ARG A 302 33.94 14.94 5.91
C ARG A 302 34.81 14.96 4.67
N ASP A 303 35.61 16.01 4.54
CA ASP A 303 36.59 16.17 3.46
C ASP A 303 37.99 15.66 3.83
N ALA A 304 38.95 15.81 2.91
CA ALA A 304 40.34 15.38 3.08
C ALA A 304 41.06 16.09 4.26
N ASN A 305 40.54 17.23 4.70
CA ASN A 305 41.10 18.03 5.80
C ASN A 305 40.38 17.79 7.13
N ASN A 306 39.54 16.75 7.21
CA ASN A 306 38.73 16.39 8.37
C ASN A 306 37.71 17.46 8.78
N ARG A 307 37.29 18.36 7.88
CA ARG A 307 36.16 19.27 8.16
C ARG A 307 34.87 18.49 7.98
N GLU A 308 34.03 18.45 9.01
CA GLU A 308 32.75 17.72 9.03
C GLU A 308 31.58 18.59 8.56
N SER A 309 30.57 17.96 7.97
CA SER A 309 29.27 18.60 7.70
C SER A 309 28.41 18.75 8.94
N ASN A 310 27.30 19.48 8.79
CA ASN A 310 26.14 19.30 9.66
C ASN A 310 25.67 17.83 9.63
N VAL A 311 25.04 17.41 10.73
CA VAL A 311 24.38 16.09 10.84
C VAL A 311 22.95 16.21 10.36
N LEU A 312 22.53 15.33 9.46
CA LEU A 312 21.12 15.13 9.13
C LEU A 312 20.68 13.75 9.62
N TRP A 313 19.37 13.57 9.76
CA TRP A 313 18.76 12.31 10.17
C TRP A 313 17.42 12.10 9.47
N ASP A 314 17.02 10.84 9.39
CA ASP A 314 15.72 10.41 8.88
C ASP A 314 15.34 9.09 9.58
N SER A 315 14.08 8.71 9.50
CA SER A 315 13.54 7.52 10.15
C SER A 315 12.70 6.64 9.22
N ILE A 316 12.74 5.33 9.44
CA ILE A 316 11.95 4.35 8.69
C ILE A 316 11.43 3.26 9.65
N LEU A 317 10.19 2.79 9.46
CA LEU A 317 9.69 1.61 10.17
C LEU A 317 10.29 0.34 9.55
N LEU A 318 11.10 -0.41 10.31
CA LEU A 318 11.46 -1.78 9.92
C LEU A 318 10.26 -2.68 10.27
N ASN A 319 9.71 -3.39 9.29
CA ASN A 319 8.63 -4.35 9.50
C ASN A 319 8.93 -5.65 8.75
N GLU A 320 9.84 -6.45 9.30
CA GLU A 320 10.22 -7.75 8.75
C GLU A 320 9.06 -8.75 8.90
N PRO A 321 8.74 -9.57 7.88
CA PRO A 321 7.68 -10.56 7.95
C PRO A 321 8.11 -11.80 8.77
N ILE A 322 8.28 -11.63 10.08
CA ILE A 322 8.67 -12.69 11.01
C ILE A 322 7.42 -13.51 11.39
N PRO A 323 7.41 -14.84 11.15
CA PRO A 323 6.26 -15.67 11.53
C PRO A 323 6.03 -15.70 13.05
N VAL A 324 4.81 -15.37 13.47
CA VAL A 324 4.36 -15.44 14.87
C VAL A 324 3.75 -16.82 15.16
N GLU A 325 4.13 -17.47 16.26
CA GLU A 325 3.56 -18.76 16.64
C GLU A 325 2.11 -18.61 17.16
N LEU A 326 1.21 -19.46 16.67
CA LEU A 326 -0.13 -19.65 17.18
C LEU A 326 -0.21 -21.00 17.91
N THR A 327 -0.50 -20.95 19.20
CA THR A 327 -0.78 -22.16 19.98
C THR A 327 -2.18 -22.66 19.66
N VAL A 328 -2.28 -23.90 19.17
CA VAL A 328 -3.58 -24.54 18.86
C VAL A 328 -4.48 -24.52 20.11
N ASN A 329 -5.74 -24.11 19.93
CA ASN A 329 -6.76 -23.96 20.98
C ASN A 329 -6.54 -22.83 21.99
N ALA A 330 -5.45 -22.05 21.90
CA ALA A 330 -5.27 -20.85 22.71
C ALA A 330 -6.22 -19.71 22.30
N PRO A 331 -6.41 -18.66 23.12
CA PRO A 331 -7.17 -17.47 22.74
C PRO A 331 -6.65 -16.80 21.45
N PRO A 332 -7.48 -16.00 20.74
CA PRO A 332 -7.05 -15.30 19.53
C PRO A 332 -5.85 -14.35 19.77
N THR A 333 -4.93 -14.34 18.81
CA THR A 333 -3.77 -13.45 18.76
C THR A 333 -4.11 -12.19 17.94
N LEU A 334 -3.64 -11.03 18.38
CA LEU A 334 -3.81 -9.76 17.67
C LEU A 334 -2.80 -9.65 16.52
N GLY A 335 -3.30 -9.46 15.30
CA GLY A 335 -2.53 -9.08 14.12
C GLY A 335 -2.76 -7.61 13.75
N ASN A 336 -1.83 -7.02 13.01
CA ASN A 336 -1.90 -5.61 12.60
C ASN A 336 -1.23 -5.42 11.24
N LEU A 337 -2.03 -5.33 10.19
CA LEU A 337 -1.54 -5.06 8.83
C LEU A 337 -1.27 -3.56 8.69
N TRP A 338 -0.04 -3.15 9.00
CA TRP A 338 0.41 -1.77 8.86
C TRP A 338 1.92 -1.73 8.61
N PRO A 339 2.38 -1.01 7.58
CA PRO A 339 1.64 -0.02 6.78
C PRO A 339 0.84 -0.61 5.60
N ALA A 340 0.33 0.24 4.71
CA ALA A 340 -0.31 -0.22 3.48
C ALA A 340 0.64 -1.12 2.67
N GLY A 341 0.15 -2.28 2.23
CA GLY A 341 0.92 -3.30 1.54
C GLY A 341 1.56 -4.34 2.47
N ASP A 342 1.38 -4.21 3.78
CA ASP A 342 1.87 -5.16 4.77
C ASP A 342 1.18 -6.53 4.66
N LEU A 343 1.89 -7.55 5.15
CA LEU A 343 1.41 -8.92 5.29
C LEU A 343 1.99 -9.51 6.57
N ASP A 344 1.17 -10.28 7.27
CA ASP A 344 1.57 -10.97 8.48
C ASP A 344 1.77 -12.46 8.19
N TRP A 345 2.82 -13.03 8.78
CA TRP A 345 3.01 -14.47 8.81
C TRP A 345 2.78 -15.01 10.21
N PHE A 346 2.13 -16.17 10.27
CA PHE A 346 2.00 -16.97 11.47
C PHE A 346 2.41 -18.41 11.18
N TYR A 347 2.63 -19.19 12.23
CA TYR A 347 2.78 -20.64 12.11
C TYR A 347 2.17 -21.36 13.30
N PHE A 348 1.82 -22.63 13.13
CA PHE A 348 1.40 -23.50 14.23
C PHE A 348 1.87 -24.93 13.98
N THR A 349 1.90 -25.75 15.04
CA THR A 349 2.20 -27.17 14.95
C THR A 349 0.92 -28.00 15.11
N ALA A 350 0.56 -28.75 14.08
CA ALA A 350 -0.44 -29.80 14.17
C ALA A 350 0.18 -31.02 14.86
N ALA A 351 -0.19 -31.28 16.11
CA ALA A 351 0.37 -32.39 16.89
C ALA A 351 -0.12 -33.78 16.43
N ALA A 352 -1.28 -33.85 15.78
CA ALA A 352 -1.91 -35.08 15.33
C ALA A 352 -2.62 -34.86 13.97
N ALA A 353 -2.96 -35.95 13.29
CA ALA A 353 -3.83 -35.87 12.12
C ALA A 353 -5.25 -35.50 12.57
N ASP A 354 -5.73 -34.31 12.23
CA ASP A 354 -7.06 -33.81 12.60
C ASP A 354 -7.54 -32.72 11.63
N THR A 355 -8.79 -32.29 11.77
CA THR A 355 -9.33 -31.11 11.10
C THR A 355 -9.03 -29.87 11.93
N TYR A 356 -8.26 -28.96 11.34
CA TYR A 356 -7.91 -27.68 11.93
C TYR A 356 -8.76 -26.56 11.32
N THR A 357 -9.26 -25.67 12.18
CA THR A 357 -9.91 -24.42 11.78
C THR A 357 -8.97 -23.26 12.07
N ILE A 358 -8.59 -22.52 11.04
CA ILE A 358 -7.93 -21.22 11.16
C ILE A 358 -8.97 -20.16 10.82
N GLU A 359 -9.16 -19.18 11.69
CA GLU A 359 -10.17 -18.16 11.50
C GLU A 359 -9.65 -16.79 11.93
N THR A 360 -10.13 -15.77 11.23
CA THR A 360 -9.86 -14.37 11.55
C THR A 360 -11.14 -13.61 11.92
N TRP A 361 -11.03 -12.66 12.84
CA TRP A 361 -12.13 -11.80 13.30
C TRP A 361 -11.78 -10.33 13.12
N ALA A 362 -12.80 -9.52 12.86
CA ALA A 362 -12.60 -8.12 12.52
C ALA A 362 -12.03 -7.33 13.71
N GLY A 363 -11.01 -6.52 13.43
CA GLY A 363 -10.57 -5.44 14.31
C GLY A 363 -10.93 -4.10 13.67
N SER A 364 -9.94 -3.23 13.46
CA SER A 364 -10.13 -2.06 12.58
C SER A 364 -10.09 -2.41 11.08
N LEU A 365 -9.54 -3.59 10.74
CA LEU A 365 -9.67 -4.21 9.42
C LEU A 365 -10.86 -5.17 9.42
N THR A 366 -11.77 -5.00 8.46
CA THR A 366 -13.04 -5.74 8.36
C THR A 366 -13.11 -6.67 7.14
N ASP A 367 -11.99 -6.85 6.45
CA ASP A 367 -11.90 -7.60 5.20
C ASP A 367 -10.44 -8.00 4.92
N ASN A 368 -10.16 -9.30 4.87
CA ASN A 368 -8.82 -9.87 4.72
C ASN A 368 -8.83 -11.16 3.89
N VAL A 369 -7.67 -11.49 3.33
CA VAL A 369 -7.41 -12.76 2.66
C VAL A 369 -6.42 -13.54 3.51
N MET A 370 -6.65 -14.84 3.62
CA MET A 370 -5.77 -15.77 4.32
C MET A 370 -5.31 -16.89 3.37
N GLY A 371 -4.05 -17.28 3.49
CA GLY A 371 -3.49 -18.46 2.85
C GLY A 371 -2.86 -19.39 3.88
N LEU A 372 -3.12 -20.69 3.76
CA LEU A 372 -2.49 -21.76 4.53
C LEU A 372 -1.43 -22.45 3.66
N TYR A 373 -0.23 -22.64 4.20
CA TYR A 373 0.95 -23.15 3.51
C TYR A 373 1.55 -24.36 4.26
N GLN A 374 2.25 -25.21 3.52
CA GLN A 374 3.07 -26.30 4.07
C GLN A 374 4.23 -25.75 4.92
N GLY A 375 4.96 -26.66 5.59
CA GLY A 375 6.11 -26.32 6.42
C GLY A 375 7.31 -25.68 5.70
N ASP A 376 7.26 -25.56 4.37
CA ASP A 376 8.25 -24.85 3.55
C ASP A 376 7.95 -23.34 3.40
N GLN A 377 6.84 -22.85 3.99
CA GLN A 377 6.37 -21.46 3.89
C GLN A 377 6.10 -20.99 2.44
N ALA A 378 5.99 -21.90 1.48
CA ALA A 378 5.87 -21.58 0.05
C ALA A 378 4.75 -22.33 -0.66
N SER A 379 4.58 -23.63 -0.35
CA SER A 379 3.58 -24.48 -0.98
C SER A 379 2.19 -24.21 -0.41
N LEU A 380 1.31 -23.58 -1.20
CA LEU A 380 -0.07 -23.24 -0.81
C LEU A 380 -0.94 -24.50 -0.69
N ILE A 381 -1.67 -24.62 0.42
CA ILE A 381 -2.66 -25.68 0.69
C ILE A 381 -4.07 -25.17 0.42
N ALA A 382 -4.38 -23.98 0.91
CA ALA A 382 -5.71 -23.40 0.83
C ALA A 382 -5.66 -21.88 0.95
N THR A 383 -6.67 -21.22 0.40
CA THR A 383 -6.90 -19.79 0.60
C THR A 383 -8.38 -19.54 0.84
N ASP A 384 -8.70 -18.49 1.57
CA ASP A 384 -10.06 -18.03 1.82
C ASP A 384 -10.06 -16.51 2.08
N ASP A 385 -11.15 -15.83 1.76
CA ASP A 385 -11.33 -14.38 1.93
C ASP A 385 -12.69 -13.96 2.52
N ASN A 386 -13.65 -14.88 2.71
CA ASN A 386 -15.01 -14.51 3.12
C ASN A 386 -15.81 -15.58 3.88
N SER A 387 -15.22 -16.71 4.27
CA SER A 387 -15.93 -17.81 4.94
C SER A 387 -16.03 -17.66 6.47
N GLY A 388 -15.44 -16.60 7.04
CA GLY A 388 -15.41 -16.31 8.48
C GLY A 388 -16.48 -15.31 8.93
N GLU A 389 -16.23 -14.65 10.07
CA GLU A 389 -17.15 -13.70 10.69
C GLU A 389 -17.69 -12.66 9.69
N GLY A 390 -19.01 -12.44 9.73
CA GLY A 390 -19.68 -11.43 8.92
C GLY A 390 -19.64 -11.66 7.41
N GLY A 391 -19.17 -12.82 6.95
CA GLY A 391 -19.04 -13.15 5.52
C GLY A 391 -17.98 -12.32 4.79
N ARG A 392 -17.00 -11.79 5.52
CA ARG A 392 -15.93 -10.91 5.00
C ARG A 392 -14.55 -11.17 5.57
N MET A 393 -14.47 -11.87 6.70
CA MET A 393 -13.21 -12.33 7.25
C MET A 393 -12.89 -13.72 6.71
N ALA A 394 -11.62 -14.10 6.69
CA ALA A 394 -11.20 -15.40 6.19
C ALA A 394 -11.33 -16.51 7.25
N ARG A 395 -11.75 -17.71 6.82
CA ARG A 395 -11.82 -18.96 7.60
C ARG A 395 -11.43 -20.16 6.74
N ILE A 396 -10.39 -20.89 7.15
CA ILE A 396 -9.91 -22.11 6.49
C ILE A 396 -10.14 -23.31 7.40
N VAL A 397 -10.85 -24.33 6.91
CA VAL A 397 -11.04 -25.62 7.58
C VAL A 397 -10.37 -26.71 6.75
N ARG A 398 -9.35 -27.38 7.29
CA ARG A 398 -8.60 -28.42 6.55
C ARG A 398 -8.20 -29.60 7.44
N ALA A 399 -8.29 -30.81 6.88
CA ALA A 399 -7.67 -32.00 7.46
C ALA A 399 -6.15 -31.93 7.20
N LEU A 400 -5.36 -31.92 8.27
CA LEU A 400 -3.91 -31.77 8.22
C LEU A 400 -3.25 -32.98 8.88
N ALA A 401 -2.14 -33.45 8.31
CA ALA A 401 -1.28 -34.42 8.95
C ALA A 401 -0.41 -33.75 10.04
N PRO A 402 0.20 -34.50 10.97
CA PRO A 402 1.12 -33.93 11.94
C PRO A 402 2.26 -33.18 11.25
N GLY A 403 2.55 -31.96 11.69
CA GLY A 403 3.56 -31.11 11.06
C GLY A 403 3.39 -29.64 11.41
N THR A 404 4.35 -28.83 10.95
CA THR A 404 4.30 -27.36 11.08
C THR A 404 3.70 -26.77 9.81
N TYR A 405 2.80 -25.81 9.97
CA TYR A 405 2.12 -25.11 8.89
C TYR A 405 2.25 -23.61 9.06
N PHE A 406 2.32 -22.89 7.94
CA PHE A 406 2.42 -21.43 7.93
C PHE A 406 1.12 -20.81 7.43
N ILE A 407 0.78 -19.64 7.96
CA ILE A 407 -0.40 -18.88 7.59
C ILE A 407 0.07 -17.50 7.14
N ARG A 408 -0.42 -17.03 6.00
CA ARG A 408 -0.20 -15.67 5.53
C ARG A 408 -1.52 -14.91 5.55
N VAL A 409 -1.54 -13.76 6.20
CA VAL A 409 -2.69 -12.85 6.22
C VAL A 409 -2.33 -11.56 5.51
N LEU A 410 -3.22 -11.07 4.66
CA LEU A 410 -3.05 -9.84 3.90
C LEU A 410 -4.40 -9.14 3.72
N PRO A 411 -4.42 -7.80 3.60
CA PRO A 411 -5.67 -7.08 3.40
C PRO A 411 -6.22 -7.40 2.00
N LEU A 412 -7.55 -7.49 1.83
CA LEU A 412 -8.15 -7.74 0.50
C LEU A 412 -7.72 -6.70 -0.54
N LYS A 413 -7.51 -5.46 -0.11
CA LYS A 413 -6.97 -4.38 -0.95
C LYS A 413 -5.69 -3.88 -0.32
N ALA A 414 -4.59 -3.85 -1.07
CA ALA A 414 -3.26 -3.49 -0.58
C ALA A 414 -3.18 -2.14 0.18
N ARG A 415 -4.05 -1.17 -0.14
CA ARG A 415 -4.11 0.14 0.56
C ARG A 415 -4.79 0.10 1.93
N LYS A 416 -5.47 -0.99 2.28
CA LYS A 416 -6.17 -1.14 3.55
C LYS A 416 -5.18 -1.60 4.61
N THR A 417 -5.39 -1.08 5.81
CA THR A 417 -4.59 -1.37 6.98
C THR A 417 -5.50 -1.51 8.18
N GLY A 418 -5.01 -2.13 9.23
CA GLY A 418 -5.73 -2.23 10.49
C GLY A 418 -5.47 -3.52 11.22
N THR A 419 -6.06 -3.60 12.40
CA THR A 419 -5.96 -4.75 13.28
C THR A 419 -7.01 -5.80 12.95
N TYR A 420 -6.70 -7.05 13.29
CA TYR A 420 -7.60 -8.20 13.23
C TYR A 420 -7.17 -9.20 14.31
N LEU A 421 -8.02 -10.17 14.63
CA LEU A 421 -7.65 -11.29 15.49
C LEU A 421 -7.52 -12.56 14.65
N ILE A 422 -6.64 -13.47 15.03
CA ILE A 422 -6.47 -14.79 14.40
C ILE A 422 -6.36 -15.88 15.45
N ARG A 423 -6.91 -17.07 15.16
CA ARG A 423 -6.81 -18.25 16.02
C ARG A 423 -6.72 -19.52 15.18
N VAL A 424 -6.02 -20.52 15.72
CA VAL A 424 -6.06 -21.90 15.22
C VAL A 424 -6.73 -22.81 16.28
N MET A 425 -7.67 -23.63 15.84
CA MET A 425 -8.39 -24.57 16.68
C MET A 425 -8.35 -25.98 16.08
N THR A 426 -8.40 -26.99 16.94
CA THR A 426 -8.61 -28.39 16.57
C THR A 426 -9.60 -29.01 17.55
N GLY A 427 -10.43 -29.93 17.08
CA GLY A 427 -11.50 -30.51 17.88
C GLY A 427 -12.75 -29.64 18.07
N GLU A 428 -12.88 -28.55 17.29
CA GLU A 428 -14.16 -27.87 17.10
C GLU A 428 -15.20 -28.88 16.57
N PRO A 429 -16.37 -29.01 17.23
CA PRO A 429 -17.46 -29.86 16.74
C PRO A 429 -17.81 -29.55 15.28
N GLN A 430 -17.50 -30.49 14.41
CA GLN A 430 -17.93 -30.47 13.01
C GLN A 430 -19.28 -31.17 12.91
N LEU A 431 -20.27 -30.44 12.40
CA LEU A 431 -21.61 -30.97 12.19
C LEU A 431 -21.99 -30.86 10.72
N THR A 432 -22.53 -31.94 10.16
CA THR A 432 -23.11 -31.94 8.82
C THR A 432 -24.48 -32.57 8.90
N ILE A 433 -25.48 -31.89 8.33
CA ILE A 433 -26.82 -32.44 8.18
C ILE A 433 -26.84 -33.24 6.88
N LEU A 434 -27.22 -34.51 6.99
CA LEU A 434 -27.24 -35.48 5.89
C LEU A 434 -28.66 -35.74 5.38
N SER A 435 -29.67 -35.49 6.22
CA SER A 435 -31.09 -35.51 5.88
C SER A 435 -31.84 -34.52 6.78
N PRO A 436 -32.95 -33.93 6.33
CA PRO A 436 -33.97 -34.54 5.46
C PRO A 436 -33.60 -34.64 3.96
N TYR A 437 -33.89 -35.82 3.38
CA TYR A 437 -33.97 -36.10 1.94
C TYR A 437 -35.41 -36.57 1.68
N GLY A 438 -35.99 -36.21 0.53
CA GLY A 438 -37.38 -36.49 0.16
C GLY A 438 -37.79 -37.96 0.36
N ASP A 439 -39.09 -38.14 0.65
CA ASP A 439 -39.86 -39.37 0.93
C ASP A 439 -39.09 -40.73 0.95
N PRO A 440 -39.09 -41.49 2.07
CA PRO A 440 -38.56 -42.86 2.12
C PRO A 440 -39.37 -43.89 1.29
N ALA A 441 -40.39 -43.51 0.52
CA ALA A 441 -41.19 -44.42 -0.29
C ALA A 441 -41.49 -43.95 -1.74
N ALA A 442 -40.54 -43.36 -2.47
CA ALA A 442 -40.51 -43.40 -3.94
C ALA A 442 -39.12 -43.05 -4.52
N THR A 443 -38.47 -44.01 -5.17
CA THR A 443 -37.27 -43.85 -6.03
C THR A 443 -37.65 -43.06 -7.31
N THR A 444 -36.81 -42.22 -7.93
CA THR A 444 -35.47 -42.51 -8.48
C THR A 444 -34.58 -41.25 -8.63
N ALA A 445 -33.36 -41.37 -8.09
CA ALA A 445 -32.07 -40.77 -8.47
C ALA A 445 -31.95 -39.39 -9.18
N ALA A 446 -31.20 -38.53 -8.47
CA ALA A 446 -30.12 -37.66 -8.97
C ALA A 446 -30.49 -36.33 -9.64
N ALA A 447 -30.74 -35.33 -8.80
CA ALA A 447 -30.09 -34.02 -8.91
C ALA A 447 -29.97 -33.40 -7.51
N VAL A 448 -29.00 -32.51 -7.35
CA VAL A 448 -28.75 -31.75 -6.12
C VAL A 448 -29.90 -30.76 -5.89
N GLY A 449 -30.49 -30.81 -4.70
CA GLY A 449 -31.79 -30.20 -4.35
C GLY A 449 -32.92 -31.24 -4.51
N THR A 450 -33.77 -31.52 -3.54
CA THR A 450 -34.40 -30.53 -2.67
C THR A 450 -34.83 -31.15 -1.34
N SER A 451 -34.74 -30.36 -0.28
CA SER A 451 -35.19 -30.66 1.07
C SER A 451 -36.72 -30.54 1.18
N GLU A 452 -37.48 -31.04 0.20
CA GLU A 452 -38.94 -30.92 0.13
C GLU A 452 -39.62 -32.02 0.93
N ILE A 453 -40.57 -31.64 1.77
CA ILE A 453 -41.28 -32.56 2.67
C ILE A 453 -42.76 -32.25 2.62
N VAL A 454 -43.58 -33.28 2.42
CA VAL A 454 -45.02 -33.14 2.26
C VAL A 454 -45.72 -33.75 3.47
N PHE A 455 -46.78 -33.10 3.95
CA PHE A 455 -47.71 -33.75 4.88
C PHE A 455 -48.26 -35.05 4.28
N SER A 456 -48.37 -36.08 5.11
CA SER A 456 -48.76 -37.42 4.68
C SER A 456 -50.19 -37.46 4.13
N THR A 457 -50.32 -38.05 2.94
CA THR A 457 -51.63 -38.40 2.34
C THR A 457 -52.26 -39.62 3.00
N LYS A 458 -51.48 -40.44 3.70
CA LYS A 458 -51.91 -41.70 4.33
C LYS A 458 -52.31 -41.51 5.79
N ILE A 459 -51.64 -40.60 6.50
CA ILE A 459 -51.91 -40.26 7.89
C ILE A 459 -52.27 -38.77 7.90
N PRO A 460 -53.58 -38.44 7.90
CA PRO A 460 -54.02 -37.06 7.77
C PRO A 460 -53.33 -36.14 8.79
N ALA A 461 -52.93 -34.97 8.30
CA ALA A 461 -52.38 -33.87 9.11
C ALA A 461 -51.10 -34.23 9.87
N THR A 462 -50.31 -35.18 9.35
CA THR A 462 -49.03 -35.58 9.93
C THR A 462 -47.89 -35.29 8.97
N LEU A 463 -46.86 -34.58 9.44
CA LEU A 463 -45.60 -34.36 8.71
C LEU A 463 -44.47 -35.02 9.50
N GLU A 464 -43.71 -35.90 8.83
CA GLU A 464 -42.54 -36.53 9.42
C GLU A 464 -41.27 -36.02 8.73
N VAL A 465 -40.36 -35.47 9.53
CA VAL A 465 -39.05 -34.99 9.07
C VAL A 465 -37.98 -35.86 9.72
N ALA A 466 -37.38 -36.76 8.95
CA ALA A 466 -36.30 -37.62 9.40
C ALA A 466 -34.95 -36.92 9.23
N CYS A 467 -34.26 -36.68 10.35
CA CYS A 467 -32.99 -35.97 10.39
C CYS A 467 -31.84 -36.92 10.73
N SER A 468 -30.74 -36.80 9.99
CA SER A 468 -29.52 -37.57 10.18
C SER A 468 -28.32 -36.64 10.11
N PHE A 469 -27.37 -36.82 11.02
CA PHE A 469 -26.25 -35.90 11.21
C PHE A 469 -24.94 -36.66 11.33
N ALA A 470 -23.90 -36.18 10.66
CA ALA A 470 -22.52 -36.48 11.03
C ALA A 470 -22.07 -35.46 12.08
N VAL A 471 -21.62 -35.95 13.23
CA VAL A 471 -21.10 -35.10 14.32
C VAL A 471 -19.73 -35.63 14.70
N ASN A 472 -18.70 -34.82 14.49
CA ASN A 472 -17.34 -35.09 14.95
C ASN A 472 -16.93 -34.00 15.95
N ALA A 473 -16.90 -34.34 17.24
CA ALA A 473 -16.60 -33.40 18.31
C ALA A 473 -15.55 -34.01 19.27
N PRO A 474 -14.31 -34.22 18.80
CA PRO A 474 -13.30 -34.89 19.61
C PRO A 474 -12.94 -33.98 20.79
N GLY A 475 -12.96 -34.55 22.00
CA GLY A 475 -12.71 -33.81 23.24
C GLY A 475 -13.96 -33.29 23.96
N VAL A 476 -15.16 -33.43 23.39
CA VAL A 476 -16.42 -33.12 24.10
C VAL A 476 -16.83 -34.35 24.95
N PRO A 477 -16.73 -34.29 26.29
CA PRO A 477 -17.14 -35.40 27.14
C PRO A 477 -18.67 -35.57 27.08
N ASP A 478 -19.13 -36.82 27.10
CA ASP A 478 -20.55 -37.18 27.07
C ASP A 478 -21.32 -36.60 25.86
N LEU A 479 -20.68 -36.63 24.68
CA LEU A 479 -21.25 -36.10 23.44
C LEU A 479 -22.67 -36.61 23.14
N ALA A 480 -22.99 -37.86 23.51
CA ALA A 480 -24.32 -38.45 23.32
C ALA A 480 -25.46 -37.67 24.00
N ASN A 481 -25.17 -36.91 25.06
CA ASN A 481 -26.14 -36.07 25.76
C ASN A 481 -26.09 -34.58 25.34
N LYS A 482 -25.20 -34.25 24.39
CA LYS A 482 -24.88 -32.88 24.00
C LYS A 482 -25.29 -32.51 22.57
N VAL A 483 -25.83 -33.46 21.80
CA VAL A 483 -26.32 -33.19 20.43
C VAL A 483 -27.80 -32.81 20.45
N ARG A 484 -28.07 -31.53 20.23
CA ARG A 484 -29.39 -30.90 20.17
C ARG A 484 -29.81 -30.68 18.72
N VAL A 485 -31.10 -30.84 18.43
CA VAL A 485 -31.70 -30.58 17.12
C VAL A 485 -32.84 -29.57 17.27
N CYS A 486 -32.92 -28.64 16.32
CA CYS A 486 -34.01 -27.68 16.22
C CYS A 486 -34.59 -27.70 14.79
N ILE A 487 -35.85 -27.27 14.63
CA ILE A 487 -36.51 -27.13 13.33
C ILE A 487 -37.43 -25.90 13.36
N SER A 488 -37.66 -25.25 12.23
CA SER A 488 -38.61 -24.13 12.15
C SER A 488 -40.02 -24.61 12.52
N PRO A 489 -40.85 -23.74 13.13
CA PRO A 489 -42.26 -24.04 13.32
C PRO A 489 -42.97 -24.15 11.96
N VAL A 490 -44.02 -24.98 11.91
CA VAL A 490 -44.93 -25.10 10.76
C VAL A 490 -46.29 -24.57 11.22
N GLY A 491 -46.43 -23.25 11.24
CA GLY A 491 -47.60 -22.57 11.81
C GLY A 491 -47.87 -23.00 13.26
N GLY A 492 -49.14 -23.31 13.57
CA GLY A 492 -49.58 -23.81 14.87
C GLY A 492 -49.48 -25.33 15.04
N SER A 493 -48.90 -26.07 14.10
CA SER A 493 -48.79 -27.54 14.19
C SER A 493 -47.95 -27.96 15.39
N ALA A 494 -48.44 -28.93 16.16
CA ALA A 494 -47.75 -29.40 17.36
C ALA A 494 -46.55 -30.28 16.98
N LEU A 495 -45.37 -29.95 17.52
CA LEU A 495 -44.13 -30.69 17.28
C LEU A 495 -43.82 -31.69 18.40
N GLN A 496 -43.55 -32.94 18.03
CA GLN A 496 -42.93 -33.95 18.88
C GLN A 496 -41.64 -34.48 18.24
N TRP A 497 -40.54 -34.44 19.01
CA TRP A 497 -39.29 -35.08 18.62
C TRP A 497 -39.26 -36.54 19.03
N MET A 498 -38.76 -37.39 18.14
CA MET A 498 -38.63 -38.83 18.33
C MET A 498 -37.18 -39.28 18.09
N ALA A 499 -36.69 -40.16 18.96
CA ALA A 499 -35.47 -40.93 18.73
C ALA A 499 -35.86 -42.33 18.23
N GLY A 500 -35.83 -42.52 16.92
CA GLY A 500 -36.31 -43.75 16.27
C GLY A 500 -37.83 -43.84 16.17
N LYS A 501 -38.37 -45.05 15.94
CA LYS A 501 -39.78 -45.25 15.54
C LYS A 501 -40.83 -45.08 16.66
N LYS A 502 -40.45 -45.15 17.95
CA LYS A 502 -41.43 -45.25 19.06
C LYS A 502 -41.07 -44.49 20.34
N THR A 503 -39.94 -43.79 20.40
CA THR A 503 -39.47 -43.16 21.65
C THR A 503 -39.40 -41.64 21.50
N PRO A 504 -40.18 -40.87 22.27
CA PRO A 504 -40.00 -39.42 22.34
C PRO A 504 -38.58 -39.04 22.77
N SER A 505 -38.01 -38.01 22.18
CA SER A 505 -36.67 -37.51 22.50
C SER A 505 -36.62 -35.99 22.56
N PRO A 506 -37.38 -35.37 23.49
CA PRO A 506 -37.28 -33.94 23.71
C PRO A 506 -35.91 -33.60 24.30
N TRP A 507 -35.41 -32.42 23.96
CA TRP A 507 -34.25 -31.83 24.62
C TRP A 507 -34.64 -31.35 26.01
N THR A 508 -33.94 -31.84 27.04
CA THR A 508 -34.15 -31.44 28.44
C THR A 508 -33.02 -30.56 28.98
N GLY A 509 -32.04 -30.21 28.16
CA GLY A 509 -30.91 -29.34 28.54
C GLY A 509 -31.24 -27.86 28.38
N SER A 510 -30.22 -27.00 28.49
CA SER A 510 -30.39 -25.55 28.35
C SER A 510 -31.00 -25.18 26.99
N ALA A 511 -31.88 -24.18 26.99
CA ALA A 511 -32.40 -23.53 25.77
C ALA A 511 -31.53 -22.33 25.32
N ALA A 512 -30.49 -21.97 26.09
CA ALA A 512 -29.58 -20.91 25.69
C ALA A 512 -28.90 -21.23 24.33
N GLY A 513 -28.70 -20.19 23.52
CA GLY A 513 -28.13 -20.31 22.18
C GLY A 513 -29.01 -21.08 21.18
N GLN A 514 -30.30 -21.26 21.47
CA GLN A 514 -31.26 -21.79 20.51
C GLN A 514 -31.31 -20.87 19.27
N PRO A 515 -31.26 -21.43 18.04
CA PRO A 515 -31.33 -20.61 16.82
C PRO A 515 -32.63 -19.79 16.76
N ALA A 516 -32.50 -18.52 16.37
CA ALA A 516 -33.65 -17.65 16.16
C ALA A 516 -34.58 -18.23 15.10
N GLY A 517 -35.90 -18.14 15.32
CA GLY A 517 -36.91 -18.67 14.41
C GLY A 517 -37.08 -20.19 14.43
N SER A 518 -36.37 -20.92 15.30
CA SER A 518 -36.65 -22.34 15.54
C SER A 518 -37.81 -22.55 16.52
N HIS A 519 -38.49 -23.68 16.40
CA HIS A 519 -39.57 -24.10 17.28
C HIS A 519 -39.06 -24.28 18.73
N ALA A 520 -39.83 -23.82 19.72
CA ALA A 520 -39.43 -23.84 21.13
C ALA A 520 -39.14 -25.26 21.67
N ALA A 521 -39.88 -26.27 21.20
CA ALA A 521 -39.57 -27.67 21.47
C ALA A 521 -38.36 -28.13 20.64
N MET A 522 -37.24 -28.38 21.32
CA MET A 522 -36.01 -28.91 20.73
C MET A 522 -35.93 -30.43 20.94
N GLY A 523 -35.16 -31.11 20.10
CA GLY A 523 -34.95 -32.55 20.15
C GLY A 523 -33.54 -32.92 20.57
N LYS A 524 -33.37 -34.13 21.10
CA LYS A 524 -32.05 -34.75 21.28
C LYS A 524 -31.79 -35.72 20.13
N ALA A 525 -30.66 -35.58 19.44
CA ALA A 525 -30.25 -36.59 18.47
C ALA A 525 -29.56 -37.75 19.16
N LEU A 526 -29.92 -38.98 18.81
CA LEU A 526 -29.26 -40.17 19.36
C LEU A 526 -28.29 -40.77 18.35
N PHE A 527 -27.12 -41.19 18.84
CA PHE A 527 -26.15 -41.90 18.02
C PHE A 527 -26.68 -43.30 17.67
N ASN A 528 -26.75 -43.59 16.38
CA ASN A 528 -27.09 -44.90 15.84
C ASN A 528 -25.79 -45.63 15.42
N PRO A 529 -25.35 -46.66 16.16
CA PRO A 529 -24.08 -47.34 15.88
C PRO A 529 -24.09 -48.14 14.57
N LYS A 530 -25.27 -48.45 14.00
CA LYS A 530 -25.36 -49.17 12.72
C LYS A 530 -25.08 -48.26 11.53
N THR A 531 -25.47 -46.99 11.63
CA THR A 531 -25.29 -45.99 10.57
C THR A 531 -24.07 -45.10 10.83
N GLY A 532 -23.54 -45.10 12.06
CA GLY A 532 -22.45 -44.22 12.50
C GLY A 532 -22.88 -42.75 12.59
N ARG A 533 -24.18 -42.47 12.71
CA ARG A 533 -24.76 -41.12 12.61
C ARG A 533 -25.61 -40.79 13.82
N TYR A 534 -25.80 -39.51 14.09
CA TYR A 534 -26.81 -39.03 15.03
C TYR A 534 -28.14 -38.90 14.29
N GLU A 535 -29.24 -39.34 14.89
CA GLU A 535 -30.55 -39.39 14.25
C GLU A 535 -31.64 -38.83 15.17
N ALA A 536 -32.58 -38.09 14.58
CA ALA A 536 -33.80 -37.61 15.22
C ALA A 536 -34.92 -37.55 14.19
N LYS A 537 -36.18 -37.57 14.62
CA LYS A 537 -37.34 -37.34 13.76
C LYS A 537 -38.25 -36.30 14.38
N ALA A 538 -38.54 -35.23 13.64
CA ALA A 538 -39.61 -34.30 14.00
C ALA A 538 -40.93 -34.82 13.43
N ILE A 539 -41.95 -34.90 14.27
CA ILE A 539 -43.32 -35.22 13.88
C ILE A 539 -44.19 -34.01 14.19
N PHE A 540 -44.73 -33.36 13.16
CA PHE A 540 -45.76 -32.35 13.33
C PHE A 540 -47.14 -32.98 13.15
N THR A 541 -48.07 -32.61 14.02
CA THR A 541 -49.48 -32.99 13.93
C THR A 541 -50.39 -31.76 13.85
N GLY A 542 -51.49 -31.92 13.13
CA GLY A 542 -52.39 -30.83 12.76
C GLY A 542 -51.87 -30.10 11.52
N LEU A 543 -52.74 -29.84 10.55
CA LEU A 543 -52.40 -28.93 9.46
C LEU A 543 -52.46 -27.49 9.99
N PRO A 544 -51.56 -26.60 9.53
CA PRO A 544 -51.65 -25.17 9.81
C PRO A 544 -52.99 -24.56 9.37
N ALA A 545 -53.36 -23.45 10.01
CA ALA A 545 -54.55 -22.67 9.65
C ALA A 545 -54.35 -21.84 8.37
N ASP A 546 -53.11 -21.42 8.08
CA ASP A 546 -52.83 -20.46 7.01
C ASP A 546 -51.76 -20.97 6.05
N ASN A 547 -51.88 -20.61 4.78
CA ASN A 547 -50.94 -20.99 3.72
C ASN A 547 -49.49 -20.53 3.98
N ALA A 548 -49.30 -19.40 4.66
CA ALA A 548 -47.98 -18.86 4.98
C ALA A 548 -47.14 -19.76 5.93
N ALA A 549 -47.77 -20.75 6.59
CA ALA A 549 -47.09 -21.69 7.45
C ALA A 549 -46.24 -22.73 6.68
N PHE A 550 -46.52 -22.92 5.39
CA PHE A 550 -45.80 -23.83 4.50
C PHE A 550 -44.58 -23.13 3.87
N GLY A 551 -43.92 -23.79 2.91
CA GLY A 551 -42.75 -23.27 2.22
C GLY A 551 -41.47 -23.31 3.04
N PRO A 552 -40.55 -22.34 2.90
CA PRO A 552 -39.20 -22.41 3.45
C PRO A 552 -39.18 -22.56 4.96
N LYS A 553 -38.34 -23.47 5.43
CA LYS A 553 -38.05 -23.83 6.82
C LYS A 553 -36.56 -24.15 6.94
N SER A 554 -36.11 -24.39 8.16
CA SER A 554 -34.74 -24.81 8.43
C SER A 554 -34.68 -25.86 9.53
N VAL A 555 -33.68 -26.73 9.44
CA VAL A 555 -33.27 -27.66 10.50
C VAL A 555 -31.88 -27.26 10.96
N TRP A 556 -31.66 -27.37 12.25
CA TRP A 556 -30.38 -27.13 12.90
C TRP A 556 -29.96 -28.32 13.72
N VAL A 557 -28.66 -28.53 13.82
CA VAL A 557 -28.03 -29.42 14.79
C VAL A 557 -26.93 -28.65 15.51
N GLN A 558 -26.81 -28.85 16.82
CA GLN A 558 -25.84 -28.18 17.67
C GLN A 558 -25.18 -29.17 18.62
N VAL A 559 -23.88 -29.02 18.86
CA VAL A 559 -23.22 -29.58 20.05
C VAL A 559 -23.22 -28.49 21.11
N VAL A 560 -23.71 -28.81 22.31
CA VAL A 560 -23.83 -27.85 23.41
C VAL A 560 -23.19 -28.38 24.70
N ASP A 561 -22.70 -27.48 25.55
CA ASP A 561 -22.26 -27.81 26.90
C ASP A 561 -22.81 -26.79 27.91
N GLY A 562 -23.75 -27.23 28.75
CA GLY A 562 -24.57 -26.32 29.54
C GLY A 562 -25.31 -25.32 28.64
N ALA A 563 -25.01 -24.03 28.81
CA ALA A 563 -25.57 -22.94 28.00
C ALA A 563 -24.74 -22.59 26.75
N ALA A 564 -23.51 -23.12 26.64
CA ALA A 564 -22.61 -22.81 25.54
C ALA A 564 -22.93 -23.67 24.31
N VAL A 565 -22.95 -23.06 23.13
CA VAL A 565 -22.99 -23.76 21.85
C VAL A 565 -21.55 -23.95 21.38
N LEU A 566 -21.09 -25.19 21.32
CA LEU A 566 -19.73 -25.55 20.93
C LEU A 566 -19.58 -25.73 19.42
N GLY A 567 -20.66 -26.00 18.71
CA GLY A 567 -20.70 -26.01 17.26
C GLY A 567 -22.13 -26.13 16.75
N SER A 568 -22.38 -25.69 15.51
CA SER A 568 -23.71 -25.74 14.89
C SER A 568 -23.67 -25.92 13.38
N ALA A 569 -24.71 -26.51 12.82
CA ALA A 569 -24.98 -26.54 11.38
C ALA A 569 -26.47 -26.28 11.11
N GLN A 570 -26.76 -25.74 9.92
CA GLN A 570 -28.11 -25.43 9.44
C GLN A 570 -28.31 -25.99 8.03
N GLN A 571 -29.52 -26.46 7.72
CA GLN A 571 -29.94 -26.84 6.39
C GLN A 571 -31.34 -26.30 6.12
N ALA A 572 -31.53 -25.65 4.97
CA ALA A 572 -32.84 -25.21 4.50
C ALA A 572 -33.70 -26.40 4.04
N LEU A 573 -35.01 -26.31 4.25
CA LEU A 573 -36.01 -27.25 3.78
C LEU A 573 -37.31 -26.56 3.36
N GLU A 574 -38.13 -27.23 2.58
CA GLU A 574 -39.43 -26.70 2.13
C GLU A 574 -40.55 -27.67 2.54
N VAL A 575 -41.63 -27.13 3.10
CA VAL A 575 -42.76 -27.93 3.57
C VAL A 575 -43.98 -27.68 2.70
N PHE A 576 -44.57 -28.74 2.17
CA PHE A 576 -45.76 -28.69 1.31
C PHE A 576 -46.96 -29.37 1.96
N TYR A 577 -48.15 -28.99 1.54
CA TYR A 577 -49.38 -29.72 1.86
C TYR A 577 -49.81 -30.65 0.72
N PRO A 578 -50.45 -31.79 1.03
CA PRO A 578 -51.06 -32.66 0.02
C PRO A 578 -52.23 -31.94 -0.65
N ARG A 579 -52.11 -31.70 -1.96
CA ARG A 579 -53.03 -30.85 -2.74
C ARG A 579 -54.49 -31.30 -2.68
N LEU A 580 -54.74 -32.61 -2.84
CA LEU A 580 -56.07 -33.17 -3.11
C LEU A 580 -56.80 -33.73 -1.86
N THR A 581 -56.16 -33.76 -0.70
CA THR A 581 -56.80 -34.24 0.53
C THR A 581 -57.71 -33.18 1.14
N THR A 582 -58.69 -33.58 1.96
CA THR A 582 -59.75 -32.70 2.50
C THR A 582 -59.68 -32.57 4.03
N ASN A 583 -58.46 -32.46 4.58
CA ASN A 583 -58.20 -32.49 6.03
C ASN A 583 -57.75 -31.13 6.59
N ASN A 584 -57.92 -30.06 5.82
CA ASN A 584 -57.69 -28.68 6.25
C ASN A 584 -58.63 -28.26 7.41
N PRO A 585 -58.26 -27.22 8.18
CA PRO A 585 -59.04 -26.75 9.32
C PRO A 585 -60.25 -25.86 8.97
N GLY A 586 -60.58 -25.67 7.69
CA GLY A 586 -61.73 -24.87 7.26
C GLY A 586 -63.09 -25.41 7.76
N ALA A 587 -64.06 -24.51 7.91
CA ALA A 587 -65.42 -24.82 8.31
C ALA A 587 -66.43 -24.39 7.22
N GLY A 588 -67.64 -24.98 7.23
CA GLY A 588 -68.72 -24.59 6.32
C GLY A 588 -68.57 -25.09 4.87
N PRO A 589 -69.25 -24.45 3.90
CA PRO A 589 -69.17 -24.80 2.48
C PRO A 589 -67.76 -24.64 1.90
N ASP A 590 -66.90 -23.83 2.54
CA ASP A 590 -65.47 -23.70 2.24
C ASP A 590 -64.61 -24.93 2.62
N ARG A 591 -65.21 -26.00 3.17
CA ARG A 591 -64.50 -27.24 3.52
C ARG A 591 -64.22 -28.11 2.29
N GLY A 592 -63.52 -27.53 1.33
CA GLY A 592 -63.04 -28.18 0.11
C GLY A 592 -61.72 -28.94 0.30
N PRO A 593 -61.09 -29.39 -0.80
CA PRO A 593 -59.73 -29.91 -0.79
C PRO A 593 -58.71 -28.87 -0.31
N ASN A 594 -57.54 -29.34 0.11
CA ASN A 594 -56.50 -28.49 0.69
C ASN A 594 -56.02 -27.39 -0.25
N TRP A 595 -55.95 -27.65 -1.57
CA TRP A 595 -55.64 -26.59 -2.54
C TRP A 595 -56.60 -25.42 -2.43
N PHE A 596 -57.91 -25.66 -2.30
CA PHE A 596 -58.91 -24.60 -2.23
C PHE A 596 -58.69 -23.74 -0.99
N TYR A 597 -58.61 -24.41 0.16
CA TYR A 597 -58.44 -23.74 1.44
C TYR A 597 -57.13 -22.93 1.52
N PHE A 598 -56.01 -23.54 1.14
CA PHE A 598 -54.71 -22.89 1.25
C PHE A 598 -54.43 -21.89 0.12
N TRP A 599 -54.93 -22.11 -1.09
CA TRP A 599 -54.83 -21.07 -2.13
C TRP A 599 -55.70 -19.86 -1.82
N LYS A 600 -56.91 -20.07 -1.28
CA LYS A 600 -57.79 -18.97 -0.85
C LYS A 600 -57.19 -18.19 0.32
N THR A 601 -56.72 -18.87 1.38
CA THR A 601 -56.07 -18.18 2.52
C THR A 601 -54.74 -17.53 2.16
N GLY A 602 -54.04 -18.06 1.15
CA GLY A 602 -52.78 -17.51 0.66
C GLY A 602 -52.92 -16.43 -0.41
N ASN A 603 -54.15 -16.07 -0.81
CA ASN A 603 -54.41 -15.20 -1.97
C ASN A 603 -53.67 -15.65 -3.25
N VAL A 604 -53.52 -16.96 -3.44
CA VAL A 604 -52.71 -17.53 -4.52
C VAL A 604 -53.36 -17.28 -5.89
N CYS A 605 -54.70 -17.19 -5.93
CA CYS A 605 -55.48 -16.92 -7.13
C CYS A 605 -55.90 -15.43 -7.28
N GLY A 606 -55.21 -14.50 -6.62
CA GLY A 606 -55.42 -13.05 -6.80
C GLY A 606 -56.61 -12.44 -6.04
N THR A 607 -57.57 -13.24 -5.57
CA THR A 607 -58.64 -12.81 -4.66
C THR A 607 -58.97 -13.87 -3.61
N THR A 608 -59.36 -13.41 -2.41
CA THR A 608 -59.77 -14.28 -1.29
C THR A 608 -61.29 -14.31 -1.06
N THR A 609 -62.05 -13.48 -1.77
CA THR A 609 -63.49 -13.26 -1.56
C THR A 609 -64.30 -13.44 -2.84
N GLY A 610 -65.59 -13.73 -2.70
CA GLY A 610 -66.54 -13.83 -3.82
C GLY A 610 -66.53 -15.18 -4.54
N TRP A 611 -65.81 -16.19 -4.04
CA TRP A 611 -65.82 -17.54 -4.59
C TRP A 611 -65.84 -18.62 -3.49
N GLN A 612 -66.54 -19.73 -3.75
CA GLN A 612 -66.67 -20.87 -2.84
C GLN A 612 -66.36 -22.20 -3.56
N TYR A 613 -66.11 -23.25 -2.77
CA TYR A 613 -65.92 -24.59 -3.32
C TYR A 613 -67.25 -25.33 -3.44
N LEU A 614 -67.55 -25.81 -4.65
CA LEU A 614 -68.66 -26.70 -4.91
C LEU A 614 -68.16 -28.00 -5.52
N ARG A 615 -68.48 -29.11 -4.88
CA ARG A 615 -68.06 -30.42 -5.38
C ARG A 615 -68.72 -30.73 -6.73
N GLY A 616 -67.91 -31.02 -7.74
CA GLY A 616 -68.38 -31.39 -9.07
C GLY A 616 -67.22 -31.52 -10.06
N ARG A 617 -67.44 -32.24 -11.17
CA ARG A 617 -66.38 -32.57 -12.14
C ARG A 617 -66.02 -31.45 -13.11
N SER A 618 -66.77 -30.35 -13.15
CA SER A 618 -66.52 -29.19 -14.02
C SER A 618 -65.42 -28.27 -13.44
N TYR A 619 -65.14 -27.17 -14.15
CA TYR A 619 -64.19 -26.14 -13.71
C TYR A 619 -64.81 -25.18 -12.70
N GLY A 620 -65.88 -24.50 -13.09
CA GLY A 620 -66.67 -23.61 -12.24
C GLY A 620 -68.16 -23.72 -12.53
N VAL A 621 -68.95 -22.89 -11.84
CA VAL A 621 -70.30 -22.47 -12.21
C VAL A 621 -70.68 -21.22 -11.42
N TYR A 622 -71.47 -20.33 -12.02
CA TYR A 622 -72.29 -19.36 -11.31
C TYR A 622 -73.76 -19.79 -11.30
N PHE A 623 -74.43 -19.66 -10.15
CA PHE A 623 -75.88 -19.83 -10.08
C PHE A 623 -76.55 -18.47 -9.90
N PRO A 624 -77.51 -18.10 -10.77
CA PRO A 624 -78.29 -16.87 -10.66
C PRO A 624 -78.78 -16.56 -9.24
N GLY A 625 -78.50 -15.35 -8.78
CA GLY A 625 -78.89 -14.85 -7.46
C GLY A 625 -77.92 -15.18 -6.31
N GLU A 626 -76.85 -15.96 -6.54
CA GLU A 626 -75.80 -16.13 -5.54
C GLU A 626 -74.89 -14.89 -5.45
N ASP A 627 -74.32 -14.65 -4.26
CA ASP A 627 -73.37 -13.56 -3.98
C ASP A 627 -71.91 -13.95 -4.26
N HIS A 628 -71.69 -15.15 -4.79
CA HIS A 628 -70.38 -15.73 -5.06
C HIS A 628 -70.41 -16.62 -6.31
N VAL A 629 -69.23 -16.99 -6.79
CA VAL A 629 -69.04 -17.99 -7.84
C VAL A 629 -68.53 -19.31 -7.26
N ASN A 630 -68.78 -20.43 -7.93
CA ASN A 630 -68.43 -21.73 -7.42
C ASN A 630 -67.30 -22.36 -8.23
N VAL A 631 -66.13 -22.57 -7.63
CA VAL A 631 -65.05 -23.37 -8.24
C VAL A 631 -65.21 -24.84 -7.90
N ARG A 632 -64.79 -25.71 -8.82
CA ARG A 632 -65.04 -27.15 -8.75
C ARG A 632 -63.76 -27.99 -8.94
N ASP A 633 -63.89 -29.31 -9.01
CA ASP A 633 -62.76 -30.26 -8.92
C ASP A 633 -61.76 -30.11 -10.07
N ALA A 634 -62.18 -29.59 -11.24
CA ALA A 634 -61.29 -29.38 -12.39
C ALA A 634 -60.57 -28.03 -12.38
N ALA A 635 -61.00 -27.04 -11.58
CA ALA A 635 -60.37 -25.72 -11.49
C ALA A 635 -58.83 -25.73 -11.27
N PRO A 636 -58.24 -26.59 -10.42
CA PRO A 636 -56.79 -26.63 -10.19
C PRO A 636 -56.02 -27.50 -11.20
N THR A 637 -56.65 -27.93 -12.29
CA THR A 637 -56.05 -28.86 -13.26
C THR A 637 -55.37 -28.09 -14.38
N ARG A 638 -55.96 -28.02 -15.58
CA ARG A 638 -55.44 -27.33 -16.77
C ARG A 638 -56.63 -26.75 -17.53
N ASN A 639 -56.53 -25.49 -17.96
CA ASN A 639 -57.54 -24.84 -18.77
C ASN A 639 -57.60 -25.45 -20.19
N SER A 640 -58.77 -25.47 -20.82
CA SER A 640 -58.94 -25.86 -22.21
C SER A 640 -58.61 -24.66 -23.11
N GLY A 641 -57.54 -24.74 -23.89
CA GLY A 641 -57.13 -23.69 -24.82
C GLY A 641 -55.69 -23.86 -25.32
N PRO A 642 -55.25 -23.06 -26.31
CA PRO A 642 -55.99 -21.99 -26.98
C PRO A 642 -57.05 -22.55 -27.96
N GLU A 643 -58.18 -21.86 -28.07
CA GLU A 643 -59.31 -22.22 -28.94
C GLU A 643 -59.69 -21.04 -29.84
N THR A 644 -60.11 -21.33 -31.08
CA THR A 644 -60.53 -20.31 -32.05
C THR A 644 -61.94 -20.60 -32.53
N TYR A 645 -62.83 -19.66 -32.21
CA TYR A 645 -64.24 -19.69 -32.57
C TYR A 645 -64.47 -18.80 -33.80
N ARG A 646 -65.43 -19.16 -34.64
CA ARG A 646 -65.66 -18.51 -35.93
C ARG A 646 -67.14 -18.30 -36.12
N ASN A 647 -67.52 -17.11 -36.55
CA ASN A 647 -68.91 -16.83 -36.90
C ASN A 647 -69.19 -17.08 -38.38
N ASP A 648 -70.48 -17.15 -38.69
CA ASP A 648 -70.98 -17.41 -40.04
C ASP A 648 -70.69 -16.27 -41.04
N PHE A 649 -70.28 -15.10 -40.53
CA PHE A 649 -69.86 -13.94 -41.31
C PHE A 649 -68.36 -13.93 -41.67
N GLY A 650 -67.61 -14.97 -41.29
CA GLY A 650 -66.20 -15.14 -41.63
C GLY A 650 -65.22 -14.42 -40.68
N SER A 651 -65.70 -13.90 -39.55
CA SER A 651 -64.86 -13.38 -38.46
C SER A 651 -64.42 -14.50 -37.52
N SER A 652 -63.36 -14.28 -36.74
CA SER A 652 -62.87 -15.27 -35.77
C SER A 652 -62.36 -14.61 -34.50
N VAL A 653 -62.65 -15.22 -33.36
CA VAL A 653 -62.12 -14.85 -32.04
C VAL A 653 -61.26 -16.01 -31.52
N THR A 654 -60.03 -15.72 -31.13
CA THR A 654 -59.15 -16.71 -30.48
C THR A 654 -59.02 -16.38 -29.00
N VAL A 655 -59.42 -17.33 -28.15
CA VAL A 655 -59.20 -17.26 -26.70
C VAL A 655 -58.02 -18.16 -26.34
N THR A 656 -57.06 -17.64 -25.57
CA THR A 656 -55.75 -18.27 -25.35
C THR A 656 -55.55 -18.83 -23.94
N GLY A 657 -56.60 -19.24 -23.23
CA GLY A 657 -56.47 -19.80 -21.89
C GLY A 657 -55.59 -21.06 -21.88
N GLU A 658 -54.40 -20.99 -21.29
CA GLU A 658 -53.44 -22.11 -21.19
C GLU A 658 -53.05 -22.44 -19.73
N GLY A 659 -53.75 -21.85 -18.75
CA GLY A 659 -53.41 -21.95 -17.33
C GLY A 659 -53.37 -23.38 -16.78
N VAL A 660 -52.52 -23.60 -15.78
CA VAL A 660 -52.47 -24.84 -14.97
C VAL A 660 -52.47 -24.43 -13.50
N GLY A 661 -53.17 -25.19 -12.65
CA GLY A 661 -53.10 -24.95 -11.21
C GLY A 661 -53.71 -23.62 -10.74
N PRO A 662 -52.97 -22.79 -9.98
CA PRO A 662 -53.46 -21.49 -9.57
C PRO A 662 -53.90 -20.62 -10.75
N GLN A 663 -53.16 -20.63 -11.87
CA GLN A 663 -53.51 -19.85 -13.05
C GLN A 663 -54.85 -20.31 -13.65
N CYS A 664 -55.02 -21.62 -13.84
CA CYS A 664 -56.30 -22.17 -14.30
C CYS A 664 -57.43 -21.80 -13.32
N CYS A 665 -57.17 -21.84 -12.02
CA CYS A 665 -58.16 -21.50 -11.01
C CYS A 665 -58.52 -20.00 -11.05
N THR A 666 -57.56 -19.11 -11.25
CA THR A 666 -57.80 -17.66 -11.41
C THR A 666 -58.63 -17.37 -12.65
N GLU A 667 -58.30 -18.01 -13.78
CA GLU A 667 -59.07 -17.89 -15.03
C GLU A 667 -60.52 -18.35 -14.83
N VAL A 668 -60.73 -19.51 -14.19
CA VAL A 668 -62.07 -20.01 -13.86
C VAL A 668 -62.82 -19.05 -12.93
N ILE A 669 -62.16 -18.50 -11.90
CA ILE A 669 -62.80 -17.51 -11.01
C ILE A 669 -63.24 -16.27 -11.81
N ALA A 670 -62.40 -15.76 -12.70
CA ALA A 670 -62.72 -14.61 -13.54
C ALA A 670 -63.86 -14.91 -14.52
N HIS A 671 -63.84 -16.08 -15.15
CA HIS A 671 -64.88 -16.56 -16.06
C HIS A 671 -66.25 -16.56 -15.37
N GLU A 672 -66.36 -17.21 -14.22
CA GLU A 672 -67.63 -17.28 -13.50
C GLU A 672 -68.06 -15.93 -12.93
N PHE A 673 -67.11 -15.04 -12.58
CA PHE A 673 -67.44 -13.68 -12.17
C PHE A 673 -68.03 -12.86 -13.32
N GLN A 674 -67.64 -13.14 -14.56
CA GLN A 674 -68.21 -12.48 -15.72
C GLN A 674 -69.67 -12.89 -15.94
N HIS A 675 -70.00 -14.19 -15.82
CA HIS A 675 -71.40 -14.65 -15.77
C HIS A 675 -72.20 -13.96 -14.67
N LYS A 676 -71.63 -13.89 -13.46
CA LYS A 676 -72.28 -13.17 -12.36
C LYS A 676 -72.50 -11.70 -12.67
N TRP A 677 -71.53 -11.04 -13.30
CA TRP A 677 -71.63 -9.63 -13.67
C TRP A 677 -72.74 -9.41 -14.69
N PHE A 678 -72.86 -10.25 -15.71
CA PHE A 678 -73.95 -10.17 -16.69
C PHE A 678 -75.31 -10.29 -16.00
N TYR A 679 -75.48 -11.32 -15.17
CA TYR A 679 -76.70 -11.51 -14.39
C TYR A 679 -77.03 -10.29 -13.51
N ASP A 680 -76.08 -9.83 -12.69
CA ASP A 680 -76.31 -8.71 -11.77
C ASP A 680 -76.67 -7.38 -12.47
N ASN A 681 -76.18 -7.16 -13.70
CA ASN A 681 -76.36 -5.90 -14.41
C ASN A 681 -77.51 -5.93 -15.42
N TRP A 682 -77.80 -7.08 -16.03
CA TRP A 682 -78.70 -7.16 -17.18
C TRP A 682 -79.95 -8.00 -16.93
N ASP A 683 -79.93 -9.05 -16.12
CA ASP A 683 -81.08 -9.98 -15.93
C ASP A 683 -82.39 -9.23 -15.60
N ALA A 684 -82.35 -8.31 -14.64
CA ALA A 684 -83.54 -7.54 -14.25
C ALA A 684 -83.98 -6.51 -15.30
N LEU A 685 -83.07 -6.06 -16.17
CA LEU A 685 -83.37 -5.13 -17.26
C LEU A 685 -83.96 -5.88 -18.46
N ILE A 686 -83.36 -7.02 -18.84
CA ILE A 686 -83.85 -7.94 -19.86
C ILE A 686 -85.25 -8.43 -19.49
N ALA A 687 -85.42 -8.97 -18.28
CA ALA A 687 -86.73 -9.46 -17.83
C ALA A 687 -87.81 -8.36 -17.75
N ALA A 688 -87.41 -7.08 -17.65
CA ALA A 688 -88.34 -5.95 -17.67
C ALA A 688 -88.68 -5.50 -19.10
N ALA A 689 -87.72 -5.54 -20.02
CA ALA A 689 -87.91 -5.32 -21.46
C ALA A 689 -88.89 -6.35 -22.02
N GLU A 690 -88.66 -7.64 -21.72
CA GLU A 690 -89.46 -8.75 -22.23
C GLU A 690 -90.85 -8.90 -21.58
N ALA A 691 -91.14 -8.15 -20.52
CA ALA A 691 -92.33 -8.33 -19.69
C ALA A 691 -93.65 -8.05 -20.44
N ASP A 692 -93.60 -7.27 -21.53
CA ASP A 692 -94.76 -6.98 -22.39
C ASP A 692 -94.91 -7.94 -23.59
N GLY A 693 -93.94 -8.86 -23.77
CA GLY A 693 -93.98 -9.95 -24.73
C GLY A 693 -93.69 -9.55 -26.18
N GLU A 694 -93.12 -8.38 -26.42
CA GLU A 694 -92.76 -7.90 -27.76
C GLU A 694 -91.25 -7.63 -27.83
N ASN A 695 -90.58 -8.16 -28.85
CA ASN A 695 -89.22 -7.75 -29.26
C ASN A 695 -89.36 -6.42 -30.03
N ASP A 696 -89.79 -5.36 -29.32
CA ASP A 696 -90.26 -4.10 -29.92
C ASP A 696 -89.13 -3.09 -30.22
N GLY A 697 -87.89 -3.51 -29.99
CA GLY A 697 -86.67 -2.80 -30.33
C GLY A 697 -86.22 -1.85 -29.22
N ASP A 698 -86.49 -2.21 -27.97
CA ASP A 698 -85.96 -1.50 -26.83
C ASP A 698 -84.45 -1.76 -26.65
N ASP A 699 -83.81 -0.97 -25.79
CA ASP A 699 -82.36 -1.03 -25.61
C ASP A 699 -81.91 -2.33 -24.87
N TYR A 700 -82.81 -3.11 -24.27
CA TYR A 700 -82.45 -4.28 -23.44
C TYR A 700 -83.11 -5.61 -23.84
N ASP A 701 -83.84 -5.67 -24.96
CA ASP A 701 -84.34 -6.90 -25.59
C ASP A 701 -83.21 -7.94 -25.79
N ASP A 702 -83.49 -9.21 -25.48
CA ASP A 702 -82.60 -10.40 -25.65
C ASP A 702 -83.40 -11.54 -26.36
N PRO A 703 -83.77 -11.38 -27.64
CA PRO A 703 -84.74 -12.23 -28.32
C PRO A 703 -84.24 -13.65 -28.63
N ASP A 704 -82.96 -13.91 -28.48
CA ASP A 704 -82.31 -15.21 -28.62
C ASP A 704 -81.96 -15.88 -27.29
N ASP A 705 -82.31 -15.27 -26.15
CA ASP A 705 -82.13 -15.78 -24.79
C ASP A 705 -80.66 -16.12 -24.46
N ASP A 706 -79.70 -15.35 -24.98
CA ASP A 706 -78.27 -15.62 -24.81
C ASP A 706 -77.66 -14.94 -23.57
N GLY A 707 -78.43 -14.05 -22.92
CA GLY A 707 -78.04 -13.28 -21.74
C GLY A 707 -77.42 -11.92 -22.05
N ILE A 708 -77.45 -11.47 -23.31
CA ILE A 708 -76.84 -10.23 -23.78
C ILE A 708 -77.90 -9.33 -24.44
N PRO A 709 -78.10 -8.12 -23.94
CA PRO A 709 -79.05 -7.23 -24.57
C PRO A 709 -78.59 -6.76 -25.96
N ASN A 710 -79.54 -6.63 -26.90
CA ASN A 710 -79.35 -6.20 -28.29
C ASN A 710 -78.54 -4.90 -28.45
N LEU A 711 -78.61 -3.98 -27.49
CA LEU A 711 -77.81 -2.75 -27.49
C LEU A 711 -76.29 -3.02 -27.42
N PHE A 712 -75.87 -4.13 -26.80
CA PHE A 712 -74.48 -4.48 -26.53
C PHE A 712 -73.91 -5.53 -27.49
N GLU A 713 -74.77 -6.31 -28.14
CA GLU A 713 -74.49 -7.23 -29.25
C GLU A 713 -73.50 -6.68 -30.31
N PRO A 714 -73.60 -5.41 -30.78
CA PRO A 714 -72.74 -4.92 -31.87
C PRO A 714 -71.25 -4.75 -31.54
N GLY A 715 -70.82 -4.92 -30.28
CA GLY A 715 -69.39 -4.77 -29.96
C GLY A 715 -68.96 -4.72 -28.49
N PHE A 716 -69.81 -5.07 -27.53
CA PHE A 716 -69.41 -5.08 -26.11
C PHE A 716 -68.20 -5.99 -25.87
N LEU A 717 -67.23 -5.51 -25.06
CA LEU A 717 -65.90 -6.14 -24.86
C LEU A 717 -65.11 -6.41 -26.16
N GLY A 718 -65.47 -5.73 -27.26
CA GLY A 718 -64.83 -5.87 -28.56
C GLY A 718 -65.22 -7.16 -29.30
N ILE A 719 -66.32 -7.80 -28.90
CA ILE A 719 -66.90 -8.98 -29.54
C ILE A 719 -68.24 -8.54 -30.13
N ALA A 720 -68.44 -8.77 -31.42
CA ALA A 720 -69.66 -8.44 -32.14
C ALA A 720 -70.41 -9.74 -32.47
N THR A 721 -71.63 -9.84 -31.98
CA THR A 721 -72.54 -11.00 -32.09
C THR A 721 -73.81 -10.62 -32.87
N ASP A 722 -74.55 -11.61 -33.36
CA ASP A 722 -75.80 -11.43 -34.08
C ASP A 722 -76.96 -11.44 -33.07
N PRO A 723 -77.74 -10.35 -32.95
CA PRO A 723 -78.87 -10.21 -32.01
C PRO A 723 -80.02 -11.24 -32.14
N ASN A 724 -79.88 -12.28 -32.94
CA ASN A 724 -80.91 -13.31 -33.16
C ASN A 724 -80.30 -14.73 -33.25
N ASP A 725 -79.03 -14.87 -32.92
CA ASP A 725 -78.31 -16.14 -32.94
C ASP A 725 -77.51 -16.31 -31.63
N PRO A 726 -78.00 -17.12 -30.67
CA PRO A 726 -77.43 -17.20 -29.33
C PRO A 726 -76.07 -17.91 -29.27
N ASP A 727 -75.55 -18.37 -30.42
CA ASP A 727 -74.22 -18.95 -30.58
C ASP A 727 -73.57 -18.47 -31.89
N THR A 728 -73.53 -17.15 -32.10
CA THR A 728 -72.95 -16.51 -33.30
C THR A 728 -71.58 -17.07 -33.67
N PHE A 729 -70.73 -17.40 -32.69
CA PHE A 729 -69.37 -17.90 -32.90
C PHE A 729 -69.22 -19.44 -32.91
N ASN A 730 -70.34 -20.17 -32.87
CA ASN A 730 -70.43 -21.63 -32.87
C ASN A 730 -69.44 -22.30 -31.91
N MET A 731 -69.69 -22.08 -30.62
CA MET A 731 -68.99 -22.68 -29.49
C MET A 731 -69.24 -24.19 -29.43
N GLY A 732 -70.43 -24.63 -29.86
CA GLY A 732 -70.82 -26.04 -29.96
C GLY A 732 -71.08 -26.76 -28.62
N GLY A 733 -71.59 -27.99 -28.70
CA GLY A 733 -71.82 -28.84 -27.52
C GLY A 733 -72.96 -28.34 -26.63
N SER A 734 -72.70 -28.17 -25.33
CA SER A 734 -73.67 -27.69 -24.33
C SER A 734 -73.76 -26.17 -24.22
N TYR A 735 -72.92 -25.44 -24.97
CA TYR A 735 -72.81 -23.98 -24.91
C TYR A 735 -73.61 -23.27 -26.01
N SER A 736 -74.36 -24.01 -26.84
CA SER A 736 -75.03 -23.47 -28.02
C SER A 736 -76.28 -22.61 -27.73
N SER A 737 -76.64 -22.40 -26.47
CA SER A 737 -77.86 -21.67 -26.08
C SER A 737 -77.56 -20.40 -25.28
N TYR A 738 -76.28 -20.05 -25.11
CA TYR A 738 -75.78 -18.85 -24.44
C TYR A 738 -74.31 -18.64 -24.82
N GLY A 739 -73.97 -19.05 -26.05
CA GLY A 739 -72.60 -19.22 -26.54
C GLY A 739 -71.86 -17.89 -26.69
N ASP A 740 -72.60 -16.83 -26.96
CA ASP A 740 -72.10 -15.47 -27.14
C ASP A 740 -71.78 -14.78 -25.80
N GLU A 741 -72.52 -15.09 -24.73
CA GLU A 741 -72.16 -14.75 -23.34
C GLU A 741 -70.93 -15.53 -22.90
N GLU A 742 -70.92 -16.85 -23.10
CA GLU A 742 -69.78 -17.71 -22.81
C GLU A 742 -68.50 -17.26 -23.51
N LEU A 743 -68.58 -16.84 -24.78
CA LEU A 743 -67.42 -16.30 -25.50
C LEU A 743 -66.85 -15.05 -24.81
N ARG A 744 -67.70 -14.20 -24.23
CA ARG A 744 -67.28 -13.02 -23.45
C ARG A 744 -66.72 -13.42 -22.07
N CYS A 745 -67.27 -14.44 -21.42
CA CYS A 745 -66.67 -15.03 -20.21
C CYS A 745 -65.28 -15.61 -20.48
N ARG A 746 -65.11 -16.34 -21.59
CA ARG A 746 -63.82 -16.83 -22.08
C ARG A 746 -62.85 -15.70 -22.40
N LYS A 747 -63.35 -14.52 -22.79
CA LYS A 747 -62.52 -13.31 -22.99
C LYS A 747 -62.02 -12.73 -21.67
N ALA A 748 -62.82 -12.77 -20.60
CA ALA A 748 -62.44 -12.28 -19.28
C ALA A 748 -61.24 -13.05 -18.69
N GLU A 749 -61.08 -14.33 -19.03
CA GLU A 749 -59.90 -15.13 -18.68
C GLU A 749 -58.58 -14.57 -19.24
N LEU A 750 -58.64 -13.73 -20.27
CA LEU A 750 -57.47 -13.12 -20.91
C LEU A 750 -57.09 -11.76 -20.33
N ASP A 751 -57.80 -11.28 -19.31
CA ASP A 751 -57.50 -9.99 -18.69
C ASP A 751 -56.06 -10.01 -18.12
N PRO A 752 -55.14 -9.18 -18.63
CA PRO A 752 -53.77 -9.10 -18.11
C PRO A 752 -53.71 -8.61 -16.65
N GLY A 753 -54.81 -8.11 -16.10
CA GLY A 753 -54.98 -7.77 -14.69
C GLY A 753 -55.21 -8.97 -13.77
N LEU A 754 -55.47 -10.18 -14.31
CA LEU A 754 -55.55 -11.39 -13.49
C LEU A 754 -54.19 -11.71 -12.89
N THR A 755 -54.16 -11.91 -11.57
CA THR A 755 -52.92 -12.15 -10.83
C THR A 755 -52.94 -13.51 -10.15
N THR A 756 -51.77 -14.15 -10.14
CA THR A 756 -51.49 -15.35 -9.34
C THR A 756 -50.22 -15.14 -8.54
N ASP A 757 -50.19 -15.58 -7.29
CA ASP A 757 -48.96 -15.64 -6.51
C ASP A 757 -48.34 -17.04 -6.57
N ALA A 758 -47.51 -17.25 -7.60
CA ALA A 758 -46.79 -18.50 -7.78
C ALA A 758 -45.83 -18.83 -6.61
N ALA A 759 -45.34 -17.83 -5.88
CA ALA A 759 -44.45 -18.04 -4.74
C ALA A 759 -45.20 -18.51 -3.47
N ALA A 760 -46.53 -18.41 -3.48
CA ALA A 760 -47.39 -18.90 -2.42
C ALA A 760 -48.04 -20.28 -2.72
N ASP A 761 -47.74 -20.91 -3.87
CA ASP A 761 -48.21 -22.29 -4.15
C ASP A 761 -47.37 -23.34 -3.42
N TRP A 762 -47.78 -23.69 -2.19
CA TRP A 762 -47.15 -24.75 -1.39
C TRP A 762 -47.85 -26.11 -1.49
N ALA A 763 -48.65 -26.33 -2.53
CA ALA A 763 -49.25 -27.64 -2.77
C ALA A 763 -48.20 -28.63 -3.31
N PHE A 764 -48.33 -29.92 -3.03
CA PHE A 764 -47.57 -30.99 -3.70
C PHE A 764 -48.51 -31.89 -4.52
N PRO A 765 -48.21 -32.17 -5.81
CA PRO A 765 -46.98 -31.85 -6.57
C PRO A 765 -46.81 -30.38 -7.02
N GLY A 766 -47.66 -29.46 -6.57
CA GLY A 766 -47.71 -28.10 -7.08
C GLY A 766 -48.27 -28.11 -8.49
N SER A 767 -48.85 -27.01 -8.93
CA SER A 767 -49.43 -26.95 -10.28
C SER A 767 -48.86 -25.85 -11.17
N ASN A 768 -47.81 -25.20 -10.69
CA ASN A 768 -46.85 -24.45 -11.51
C ASN A 768 -45.77 -25.34 -12.17
N SER A 769 -45.98 -26.66 -12.27
CA SER A 769 -44.98 -27.65 -12.67
C SER A 769 -45.03 -27.99 -14.18
N TYR A 770 -44.43 -27.16 -15.06
CA TYR A 770 -43.17 -27.49 -15.80
C TYR A 770 -42.88 -26.60 -17.04
N PRO A 771 -41.60 -26.22 -17.29
CA PRO A 771 -40.47 -26.28 -16.37
C PRO A 771 -40.23 -24.89 -15.75
N ARG A 772 -40.39 -24.81 -14.44
CA ARG A 772 -39.56 -23.89 -13.64
C ARG A 772 -38.55 -24.73 -12.86
N TYR A 773 -37.53 -25.23 -13.56
CA TYR A 773 -36.23 -25.55 -12.97
C TYR A 773 -35.13 -25.25 -14.00
N GLY A 774 -34.37 -24.17 -13.73
CA GLY A 774 -33.26 -23.68 -14.54
C GLY A 774 -33.63 -22.53 -15.47
N GLY A 775 -33.63 -21.30 -14.96
CA GLY A 775 -33.74 -20.07 -15.76
C GLY A 775 -32.86 -18.97 -15.18
N ASN A 776 -31.64 -18.87 -15.74
CA ASN A 776 -30.55 -17.88 -15.57
C ASN A 776 -30.32 -17.22 -14.20
#